data_AF-A0A960VHI5-F1
#
_entry.id   AF-A0A960VHI5-F1
#
_cell.length_a   1.000
_cell.length_b   1.000
_cell.length_c   1.000
_cell.angle_alpha   90.00
_cell.angle_beta   90.00
_cell.angle_gamma   90.00
#
_symmetry.space_group_name_H-M   'P 1'
#
loop_
_entity.id
_entity.type
_entity.pdbx_description
1 polymer ?
#
loop_
_entity_poly.entity_id
_entity_poly.type
_entity_poly.pdbx_seq_one_letter_code
_entity_poly.pdbx_strand_id
1 'polypeptide(L)'
;MFDVSGLPSAMAHFGALSSPPAYIGPGAGFALGGSFLFALAGILLAFLAVLIWPVRLVVRAVKGRGRRRGARARRVIVLGLDGLDPNLCRRYWNQGRLPNLDRLRQEGTFRPLGTTWPAMSPVGWSTFGTGTDPSGHNIFDFLNRDMATHLPILSSTRLNRTPPRKIGPIHLPGGGHRFELLKRSKPFWKTLAEAGLASSILRIPITFPPDRFGGKMLSAMCVPDLRGTQGTFSHYTEPGHGPADDGERADRQTIGGVRLELTPAGTEAFTAELIGPDAPDGDGSLTVPIRVKVDRTKRQATFHLAGETFVLGANEYSEWIPVTFGGGRAKAHGICKVRVTTFAPGFSFYVTPLHIDPRQPAMPISNPPHLSMALARLHGSFATLGLAEDTWALNERVIDEQAFLDQAWGFFAERRRQLFHAMDHQPDGAIAIVFDTTDRVQHMFFRYLDADHPANRGKDTEIHKHAIRDLYERADKLVGEVQARMKKGDVLLICSDHGFKSFKRGVNLNTWFRANGYLFLKGDPDSGPLPEVPAGRRHEVPEIDWKRTRAYTSGLAGYYLNIRGRERDGCVEPGEAYALKCEINDKLRGLPDPECGGTEAITELWASEDIYAGPYRANGPDVIVGYKPDYRTDWDAAVGAVSSTVISDNTRSWSGDHCMDPRQVPGVVFSTVKFDNPKPWLVDMAPTVLDLLGLPRPPHMVGRSIFEPVAAPATAEVEV
;
A
#
# COMPACT_ATOMS: atom_id res chain seq x y z
N MET A 1 16.50 37.05 42.19
CA MET A 1 16.19 38.41 42.67
C MET A 1 16.10 39.29 41.44
N PHE A 2 14.96 39.96 41.27
CA PHE A 2 14.51 40.83 40.18
C PHE A 2 13.82 40.20 38.96
N ASP A 3 12.61 40.72 38.80
CA ASP A 3 11.47 40.45 37.95
C ASP A 3 11.49 41.39 36.72
N VAL A 4 10.75 41.04 35.66
CA VAL A 4 9.72 41.85 34.97
C VAL A 4 9.48 41.31 33.54
N SER A 5 8.19 41.16 33.26
CA SER A 5 7.42 40.71 32.11
C SER A 5 7.60 41.43 30.76
N GLY A 6 7.28 40.72 29.66
CA GLY A 6 6.97 41.35 28.35
C GLY A 6 6.98 40.43 27.11
N LEU A 7 5.83 39.83 26.78
CA LEU A 7 5.36 39.32 25.45
C LEU A 7 6.12 38.16 24.73
N PRO A 8 5.39 37.23 24.08
CA PRO A 8 5.95 35.98 23.56
C PRO A 8 6.38 36.09 22.08
N SER A 9 7.63 35.74 21.81
CA SER A 9 8.12 35.33 20.50
C SER A 9 9.21 34.31 20.72
N ALA A 10 8.95 33.04 20.39
CA ALA A 10 9.94 32.04 20.05
C ALA A 10 9.21 30.75 19.64
N MET A 11 9.16 30.47 18.34
CA MET A 11 10.03 29.46 17.68
C MET A 11 9.64 28.03 18.10
N ALA A 12 8.82 27.32 17.33
CA ALA A 12 9.13 26.80 15.99
C ALA A 12 10.52 26.13 15.92
N HIS A 13 10.67 25.01 16.64
CA HIS A 13 11.72 24.03 16.40
C HIS A 13 11.11 22.62 16.38
N PHE A 14 10.63 22.22 15.20
CA PHE A 14 10.61 20.81 14.82
C PHE A 14 11.74 20.59 13.82
N GLY A 15 12.56 19.58 14.11
CA GLY A 15 13.82 19.30 13.42
C GLY A 15 13.66 19.19 11.91
N ALA A 16 14.60 19.81 11.21
CA ALA A 16 14.75 19.75 9.76
C ALA A 16 14.89 18.31 9.28
N LEU A 17 13.79 17.72 8.84
CA LEU A 17 13.80 16.64 7.85
C LEU A 17 14.01 17.30 6.48
N SER A 18 15.26 17.31 6.02
CA SER A 18 15.54 17.72 4.64
C SER A 18 14.83 16.76 3.67
N SER A 19 14.15 17.30 2.64
CA SER A 19 13.28 16.60 1.67
C SER A 19 13.92 16.46 0.26
N PRO A 20 13.46 15.52 -0.60
CA PRO A 20 14.23 15.01 -1.74
C PRO A 20 14.08 15.84 -3.01
N PRO A 21 15.17 16.17 -3.74
CA PRO A 21 15.04 16.70 -5.10
C PRO A 21 14.31 15.78 -6.14
N ALA A 22 13.81 16.41 -7.20
CA ALA A 22 13.58 15.85 -8.53
C ALA A 22 14.88 15.30 -9.16
N TYR A 23 14.89 14.18 -9.90
CA TYR A 23 16.02 13.89 -10.81
C TYR A 23 16.03 14.88 -11.98
N ILE A 24 17.16 15.57 -12.20
CA ILE A 24 17.37 16.57 -13.26
C ILE A 24 18.57 16.13 -14.11
N GLY A 25 18.34 15.81 -15.38
CA GLY A 25 19.39 15.53 -16.36
C GLY A 25 19.64 16.73 -17.30
N PRO A 26 20.83 16.87 -17.91
CA PRO A 26 21.14 18.00 -18.79
C PRO A 26 20.72 17.76 -20.25
N GLY A 27 20.24 18.83 -20.92
CA GLY A 27 20.65 19.09 -22.31
C GLY A 27 19.57 19.47 -23.33
N ALA A 28 19.26 20.76 -23.46
CA ALA A 28 18.60 21.33 -24.66
C ALA A 28 19.59 21.93 -25.69
N GLY A 29 20.89 21.61 -25.60
CA GLY A 29 21.89 21.92 -26.64
C GLY A 29 22.01 20.85 -27.73
N PHE A 30 21.44 19.66 -27.49
CA PHE A 30 21.48 18.51 -28.40
C PHE A 30 20.19 18.36 -29.23
N ALA A 31 19.22 19.26 -29.14
CA ALA A 31 17.85 19.00 -29.59
C ALA A 31 17.65 18.90 -31.12
N LEU A 32 18.49 19.54 -31.96
CA LEU A 32 18.36 19.45 -33.42
C LEU A 32 19.22 18.31 -34.03
N GLY A 33 20.51 18.24 -33.67
CA GLY A 33 21.37 17.12 -34.09
C GLY A 33 21.02 15.80 -33.41
N GLY A 34 20.60 15.84 -32.13
CA GLY A 34 20.17 14.70 -31.34
C GLY A 34 18.83 14.14 -31.79
N SER A 35 17.83 14.96 -32.15
CA SER A 35 16.55 14.44 -32.66
C SER A 35 16.72 13.71 -33.98
N PHE A 36 17.57 14.20 -34.88
CA PHE A 36 17.94 13.49 -36.11
C PHE A 36 18.73 12.21 -35.80
N LEU A 37 19.73 12.26 -34.91
CA LEU A 37 20.49 11.08 -34.50
C LEU A 37 19.64 10.04 -33.75
N PHE A 38 18.64 10.45 -32.97
CA PHE A 38 17.68 9.56 -32.31
C PHE A 38 16.69 8.97 -33.31
N ALA A 39 16.22 9.74 -34.29
CA ALA A 39 15.40 9.23 -35.38
C ALA A 39 16.20 8.24 -36.24
N LEU A 40 17.44 8.57 -36.61
CA LEU A 40 18.34 7.71 -37.36
C LEU A 40 18.73 6.46 -36.55
N ALA A 41 19.05 6.60 -35.27
CA ALA A 41 19.29 5.47 -34.37
C ALA A 41 18.04 4.62 -34.20
N GLY A 42 16.85 5.22 -34.14
CA GLY A 42 15.56 4.54 -34.11
C GLY A 42 15.31 3.75 -35.40
N ILE A 43 15.59 4.33 -36.57
CA ILE A 43 15.51 3.68 -37.88
C ILE A 43 16.55 2.54 -37.97
N LEU A 44 17.79 2.77 -37.55
CA LEU A 44 18.85 1.75 -37.54
C LEU A 44 18.52 0.62 -36.56
N LEU A 45 17.98 0.92 -35.38
CA LEU A 45 17.53 -0.09 -34.42
C LEU A 45 16.31 -0.84 -34.94
N ALA A 46 15.38 -0.18 -35.63
CA ALA A 46 14.25 -0.85 -36.29
C ALA A 46 14.74 -1.75 -37.42
N PHE A 47 15.65 -1.28 -38.26
CA PHE A 47 16.27 -2.04 -39.33
C PHE A 47 17.07 -3.22 -38.79
N LEU A 48 17.86 -3.02 -37.74
CA LEU A 48 18.60 -4.07 -37.04
C LEU A 48 17.64 -5.05 -36.35
N ALA A 49 16.54 -4.58 -35.77
CA ALA A 49 15.51 -5.44 -35.19
C ALA A 49 14.83 -6.31 -36.25
N VAL A 50 14.58 -5.77 -37.45
CA VAL A 50 14.04 -6.50 -38.61
C VAL A 50 15.08 -7.49 -39.14
N LEU A 51 16.36 -7.11 -39.28
CA LEU A 51 17.45 -8.00 -39.70
C LEU A 51 17.70 -9.14 -38.72
N ILE A 52 17.62 -8.85 -37.42
CA ILE A 52 17.79 -9.84 -36.35
C ILE A 52 16.48 -10.61 -36.10
N TRP A 53 15.34 -10.20 -36.64
CA TRP A 53 14.05 -10.86 -36.42
C TRP A 53 14.02 -12.32 -36.92
N PRO A 54 14.51 -12.67 -38.12
CA PRO A 54 14.66 -14.05 -38.56
C PRO A 54 15.58 -14.86 -37.64
N VAL A 55 16.70 -14.28 -37.20
CA VAL A 55 17.63 -14.95 -36.26
C VAL A 55 16.96 -15.15 -34.90
N ARG A 56 16.22 -14.16 -34.40
CA ARG A 56 15.42 -14.28 -33.16
C ARG A 56 14.30 -15.29 -33.30
N LEU A 57 13.67 -15.39 -34.48
CA LEU A 57 12.67 -16.40 -34.78
C LEU A 57 13.28 -17.80 -34.79
N VAL A 58 14.45 -17.98 -35.41
CA VAL A 58 15.18 -19.26 -35.42
C VAL A 58 15.68 -19.59 -34.02
N VAL A 59 16.29 -18.66 -33.29
CA VAL A 59 16.70 -18.85 -31.88
C VAL A 59 15.49 -19.17 -31.01
N ARG A 60 14.33 -18.51 -31.19
CA ARG A 60 13.09 -18.86 -30.49
C ARG A 60 12.52 -20.20 -30.92
N ALA A 61 12.64 -20.60 -32.18
CA ALA A 61 12.19 -21.91 -32.66
C ALA A 61 13.07 -23.03 -32.12
N VAL A 62 14.39 -22.82 -32.06
CA VAL A 62 15.40 -23.75 -31.53
C VAL A 62 15.40 -23.80 -30.01
N LYS A 63 15.21 -22.65 -29.31
CA LYS A 63 15.17 -22.59 -27.83
C LYS A 63 13.76 -22.74 -27.23
N GLY A 64 12.69 -22.62 -28.01
CA GLY A 64 11.37 -22.28 -27.45
C GLY A 64 10.17 -22.72 -28.28
N ARG A 65 10.06 -24.02 -28.62
CA ARG A 65 8.78 -24.59 -29.08
C ARG A 65 8.44 -26.01 -28.59
N GLY A 66 9.22 -26.59 -27.70
CA GLY A 66 8.77 -27.74 -26.90
C GLY A 66 8.08 -27.22 -25.64
N ARG A 67 6.88 -27.74 -25.31
CA ARG A 67 6.38 -27.67 -23.93
C ARG A 67 7.50 -28.20 -23.04
N ARG A 68 7.97 -27.41 -22.08
CA ARG A 68 9.04 -27.86 -21.17
C ARG A 68 8.64 -29.20 -20.59
N ARG A 69 9.57 -30.16 -20.57
CA ARG A 69 9.33 -31.48 -20.00
C ARG A 69 8.84 -31.30 -18.56
N GLY A 70 7.62 -31.74 -18.28
CA GLY A 70 6.98 -31.59 -16.95
C GLY A 70 6.05 -30.39 -16.77
N ALA A 71 6.04 -29.38 -17.67
CA ALA A 71 5.12 -28.24 -17.54
C ALA A 71 3.66 -28.70 -17.64
N ARG A 72 2.80 -28.25 -16.73
CA ARG A 72 1.35 -28.53 -16.71
C ARG A 72 0.53 -27.47 -17.45
N ALA A 73 1.06 -26.26 -17.55
CA ALA A 73 0.45 -25.11 -18.20
C ALA A 73 1.35 -24.56 -19.32
N ARG A 74 0.73 -24.00 -20.36
CA ARG A 74 1.42 -23.13 -21.34
C ARG A 74 1.58 -21.72 -20.80
N ARG A 75 0.53 -21.24 -20.12
CA ARG A 75 0.44 -19.91 -19.55
C ARG A 75 -0.28 -20.00 -18.20
N VAL A 76 0.28 -19.38 -17.18
CA VAL A 76 -0.35 -19.26 -15.86
C VAL A 76 -0.86 -17.83 -15.72
N ILE A 77 -2.14 -17.68 -15.43
CA ILE A 77 -2.76 -16.40 -15.12
C ILE A 77 -3.02 -16.41 -13.62
N VAL A 78 -2.38 -15.50 -12.89
CA VAL A 78 -2.64 -15.27 -11.47
C VAL A 78 -3.45 -13.98 -11.36
N LEU A 79 -4.69 -14.12 -10.91
CA LEU A 79 -5.57 -13.01 -10.59
C LEU A 79 -5.58 -12.83 -9.07
N GLY A 80 -4.83 -11.84 -8.60
CA GLY A 80 -4.87 -11.39 -7.21
C GLY A 80 -6.12 -10.57 -6.97
N LEU A 81 -6.97 -11.02 -6.06
CA LEU A 81 -8.09 -10.25 -5.52
C LEU A 81 -7.75 -9.99 -4.06
N ASP A 82 -7.09 -8.86 -3.81
CA ASP A 82 -6.52 -8.50 -2.50
C ASP A 82 -7.61 -8.50 -1.42
N GLY A 83 -7.35 -9.11 -0.28
CA GLY A 83 -8.32 -9.16 0.82
C GLY A 83 -9.61 -9.97 0.60
N LEU A 84 -9.74 -10.81 -0.43
CA LEU A 84 -10.96 -11.60 -0.63
C LEU A 84 -11.16 -12.63 0.50
N ASP A 85 -12.28 -12.54 1.23
CA ASP A 85 -12.57 -13.38 2.40
C ASP A 85 -13.33 -14.68 2.02
N PRO A 86 -12.85 -15.86 2.46
CA PRO A 86 -13.49 -17.14 2.13
C PRO A 86 -14.90 -17.29 2.69
N ASN A 87 -15.25 -16.64 3.80
CA ASN A 87 -16.60 -16.73 4.37
C ASN A 87 -17.58 -15.83 3.63
N LEU A 88 -17.15 -14.64 3.19
CA LEU A 88 -17.94 -13.79 2.32
C LEU A 88 -18.14 -14.41 0.94
N CYS A 89 -17.11 -15.05 0.37
CA CYS A 89 -17.28 -15.87 -0.84
C CYS A 89 -18.37 -16.93 -0.64
N ARG A 90 -18.29 -17.72 0.45
CA ARG A 90 -19.32 -18.72 0.79
C ARG A 90 -20.71 -18.13 0.92
N ARG A 91 -20.83 -17.03 1.66
CA ARG A 91 -22.09 -16.33 1.87
C ARG A 91 -22.72 -15.95 0.54
N TYR A 92 -21.98 -15.29 -0.35
CA TYR A 92 -22.55 -14.72 -1.56
C TYR A 92 -22.78 -15.74 -2.69
N TRP A 93 -21.96 -16.79 -2.85
CA TRP A 93 -22.33 -17.85 -3.80
C TRP A 93 -23.50 -18.71 -3.31
N ASN A 94 -23.65 -18.92 -2.00
CA ASN A 94 -24.82 -19.64 -1.46
C ASN A 94 -26.12 -18.84 -1.70
N GLN A 95 -26.00 -17.52 -1.90
CA GLN A 95 -27.09 -16.63 -2.30
C GLN A 95 -27.26 -16.55 -3.83
N GLY A 96 -26.50 -17.32 -4.61
CA GLY A 96 -26.54 -17.30 -6.08
C GLY A 96 -25.90 -16.07 -6.73
N ARG A 97 -25.11 -15.28 -5.98
CA ARG A 97 -24.59 -13.98 -6.44
C ARG A 97 -23.20 -14.04 -7.06
N LEU A 98 -22.46 -15.14 -6.87
CA LEU A 98 -21.12 -15.34 -7.43
C LEU A 98 -21.07 -16.57 -8.37
N PRO A 99 -21.82 -16.56 -9.48
CA PRO A 99 -21.97 -17.75 -10.33
C PRO A 99 -20.64 -18.21 -10.97
N ASN A 100 -19.69 -17.32 -11.25
CA ASN A 100 -18.42 -17.70 -11.87
C ASN A 100 -17.48 -18.38 -10.87
N LEU A 101 -17.35 -17.83 -9.67
CA LEU A 101 -16.60 -18.43 -8.58
C LEU A 101 -17.24 -19.73 -8.10
N ASP A 102 -18.57 -19.81 -8.07
CA ASP A 102 -19.31 -21.02 -7.73
C ASP A 102 -19.05 -22.15 -8.74
N ARG A 103 -19.09 -21.82 -10.03
CA ARG A 103 -18.73 -22.78 -11.09
C ARG A 103 -17.25 -23.18 -11.01
N LEU A 104 -16.34 -22.22 -10.80
CA LEU A 104 -14.90 -22.47 -10.70
C LEU A 104 -14.56 -23.41 -9.54
N ARG A 105 -15.19 -23.28 -8.37
CA ARG A 105 -14.95 -24.19 -7.24
C ARG A 105 -15.47 -25.61 -7.49
N GLN A 106 -16.47 -25.78 -8.35
CA GLN A 106 -17.05 -27.09 -8.69
C GLN A 106 -16.22 -27.82 -9.77
N GLU A 107 -15.82 -27.09 -10.81
CA GLU A 107 -15.02 -27.64 -11.93
C GLU A 107 -13.55 -27.83 -11.54
N GLY A 108 -13.01 -26.90 -10.74
CA GLY A 108 -11.63 -26.86 -10.29
C GLY A 108 -11.49 -27.15 -8.80
N THR A 109 -10.80 -26.26 -8.08
CA THR A 109 -10.65 -26.37 -6.62
C THR A 109 -10.69 -25.00 -5.98
N PHE A 110 -11.36 -24.91 -4.83
CA PHE A 110 -11.32 -23.79 -3.90
C PHE A 110 -10.81 -24.27 -2.55
N ARG A 111 -9.89 -23.52 -1.93
CA ARG A 111 -9.48 -23.68 -0.54
C ARG A 111 -9.31 -22.31 0.12
N PRO A 112 -9.59 -22.16 1.43
CA PRO A 112 -8.99 -21.11 2.22
C PRO A 112 -7.46 -21.19 2.09
N LEU A 113 -6.80 -20.05 1.93
CA LEU A 113 -5.36 -19.94 1.79
C LEU A 113 -4.76 -19.37 3.07
N GLY A 114 -3.87 -20.11 3.73
CA GLY A 114 -3.15 -19.62 4.90
C GLY A 114 -2.36 -18.35 4.55
N THR A 115 -2.48 -17.31 5.36
CA THR A 115 -1.80 -16.02 5.15
C THR A 115 -0.44 -15.96 5.84
N THR A 116 0.25 -14.83 5.72
CA THR A 116 1.53 -14.55 6.38
C THR A 116 1.37 -14.18 7.84
N TRP A 117 2.49 -14.19 8.54
CA TRP A 117 2.60 -13.70 9.90
C TRP A 117 3.52 -12.49 9.82
N PRO A 118 3.05 -11.27 10.12
CA PRO A 118 1.65 -10.87 10.27
C PRO A 118 0.86 -10.94 8.94
N ALA A 119 -0.48 -10.94 9.04
CA ALA A 119 -1.40 -10.98 7.90
C ALA A 119 -1.59 -9.57 7.31
N MET A 120 -0.69 -9.15 6.42
CA MET A 120 -0.70 -7.81 5.84
C MET A 120 -0.31 -7.82 4.36
N SER A 121 -0.94 -7.01 3.52
CA SER A 121 -0.66 -6.96 2.08
C SER A 121 0.81 -6.79 1.67
N PRO A 122 1.61 -5.86 2.25
CA PRO A 122 3.03 -5.77 1.92
C PRO A 122 3.81 -7.06 2.22
N VAL A 123 3.43 -7.75 3.28
CA VAL A 123 4.05 -9.00 3.75
C VAL A 123 3.59 -10.16 2.87
N GLY A 124 2.28 -10.29 2.68
CA GLY A 124 1.61 -11.32 1.90
C GLY A 124 2.08 -11.34 0.46
N TRP A 125 2.01 -10.22 -0.25
CA TRP A 125 2.44 -10.16 -1.66
C TRP A 125 3.95 -10.31 -1.85
N SER A 126 4.75 -9.98 -0.83
CA SER A 126 6.19 -10.29 -0.82
C SER A 126 6.43 -11.80 -0.67
N THR A 127 5.70 -12.46 0.23
CA THR A 127 5.72 -13.93 0.39
C THR A 127 5.22 -14.63 -0.88
N PHE A 128 4.11 -14.19 -1.47
CA PHE A 128 3.58 -14.67 -2.75
C PHE A 128 4.65 -14.62 -3.86
N GLY A 129 5.36 -13.49 -3.96
CA GLY A 129 6.35 -13.30 -5.02
C GLY A 129 7.62 -14.13 -4.81
N THR A 130 8.06 -14.28 -3.56
CA THR A 130 9.38 -14.86 -3.23
C THR A 130 9.34 -16.32 -2.83
N GLY A 131 8.19 -16.85 -2.41
CA GLY A 131 8.07 -18.20 -1.87
C GLY A 131 8.78 -18.39 -0.52
N THR A 132 9.05 -17.30 0.19
CA THR A 132 9.65 -17.30 1.54
C THR A 132 8.73 -16.62 2.53
N ASP A 133 8.89 -16.89 3.82
CA ASP A 133 8.25 -16.12 4.87
C ASP A 133 8.91 -14.71 5.03
N PRO A 134 8.39 -13.85 5.91
CA PRO A 134 8.87 -12.48 6.11
C PRO A 134 10.34 -12.35 6.47
N SER A 135 10.88 -13.30 7.24
CA SER A 135 12.30 -13.31 7.58
C SER A 135 13.21 -13.72 6.41
N GLY A 136 12.64 -14.28 5.33
CA GLY A 136 13.33 -14.54 4.08
C GLY A 136 13.34 -13.35 3.12
N HIS A 137 12.30 -12.51 3.14
CA HIS A 137 12.16 -11.38 2.20
C HIS A 137 12.26 -9.99 2.84
N ASN A 138 12.46 -9.88 4.15
CA ASN A 138 12.72 -8.64 4.89
C ASN A 138 11.55 -7.63 4.91
N ILE A 139 10.31 -8.07 4.71
CA ILE A 139 9.13 -7.19 4.78
C ILE A 139 8.21 -7.74 5.85
N PHE A 140 8.04 -6.99 6.94
CA PHE A 140 7.27 -7.43 8.11
C PHE A 140 6.02 -6.60 8.35
N ASP A 141 5.89 -5.44 7.70
CA ASP A 141 4.84 -4.44 7.94
C ASP A 141 4.85 -3.41 6.79
N PHE A 142 3.97 -2.41 6.81
CA PHE A 142 4.04 -1.19 6.00
C PHE A 142 5.14 -0.24 6.48
N LEU A 143 5.35 -0.18 7.79
CA LEU A 143 6.36 0.65 8.44
C LEU A 143 7.51 -0.21 8.98
N ASN A 144 8.65 0.40 9.21
CA ASN A 144 9.74 -0.18 9.98
C ASN A 144 10.26 0.90 10.92
N ARG A 145 10.98 0.51 11.96
CA ARG A 145 11.66 1.46 12.84
C ARG A 145 13.03 1.82 12.27
N ASP A 146 13.38 3.09 12.33
CA ASP A 146 14.76 3.49 12.15
C ASP A 146 15.54 3.17 13.45
N MET A 147 16.52 2.27 13.37
CA MET A 147 17.28 1.80 14.54
C MET A 147 18.09 2.90 15.25
N ALA A 148 18.31 4.04 14.57
CA ALA A 148 19.03 5.17 15.14
C ALA A 148 18.09 6.16 15.81
N THR A 149 16.89 6.38 15.28
CA THR A 149 15.99 7.46 15.73
C THR A 149 14.67 6.96 16.32
N HIS A 150 14.36 5.68 16.16
CA HIS A 150 13.08 5.03 16.48
C HIS A 150 11.89 5.56 15.66
N LEU A 151 12.12 6.49 14.73
CA LEU A 151 11.07 7.03 13.88
C LEU A 151 10.56 5.98 12.89
N PRO A 152 9.26 5.99 12.57
CA PRO A 152 8.73 5.13 11.53
C PRO A 152 9.31 5.53 10.16
N ILE A 153 9.78 4.53 9.43
CA ILE A 153 10.23 4.63 8.04
C ILE A 153 9.44 3.64 7.19
N LEU A 154 9.41 3.82 5.87
CA LEU A 154 8.75 2.85 4.99
C LEU A 154 9.53 1.53 4.97
N SER A 155 8.82 0.41 5.11
CA SER A 155 9.41 -0.93 5.01
C SER A 155 9.78 -1.32 3.58
N SER A 156 9.15 -0.68 2.59
CA SER A 156 9.17 -1.09 1.19
C SER A 156 10.32 -0.49 0.40
N THR A 157 10.54 0.83 0.54
CA THR A 157 11.48 1.59 -0.28
C THR A 157 12.27 2.55 0.57
N ARG A 158 13.60 2.56 0.37
CA ARG A 158 14.49 3.58 0.93
C ARG A 158 14.87 4.57 -0.15
N LEU A 159 14.79 5.85 0.18
CA LEU A 159 15.28 6.91 -0.67
C LEU A 159 16.71 7.29 -0.28
N ASN A 160 17.67 6.91 -1.11
CA ASN A 160 19.06 7.30 -0.94
C ASN A 160 19.30 8.60 -1.72
N ARG A 161 19.76 9.64 -1.01
CA ARG A 161 20.14 10.93 -1.59
C ARG A 161 21.64 11.11 -1.50
N THR A 162 22.24 11.58 -2.59
CA THR A 162 23.62 12.04 -2.54
C THR A 162 23.58 13.57 -2.41
N PRO A 163 23.96 14.13 -1.25
CA PRO A 163 23.88 15.58 -1.06
C PRO A 163 24.82 16.29 -2.04
N PRO A 164 24.50 17.53 -2.45
CA PRO A 164 25.42 18.37 -3.20
C PRO A 164 26.73 18.54 -2.44
N ARG A 165 27.84 18.55 -3.18
CA ARG A 165 29.18 18.74 -2.60
C ARG A 165 29.78 20.02 -3.13
N LYS A 166 30.40 20.80 -2.24
CA LYS A 166 31.18 21.97 -2.62
C LYS A 166 32.67 21.61 -2.59
N ILE A 167 33.38 21.78 -3.70
CA ILE A 167 34.83 21.65 -3.79
C ILE A 167 35.38 23.02 -4.20
N GLY A 168 35.84 23.81 -3.22
CA GLY A 168 36.26 25.20 -3.46
C GLY A 168 35.10 26.06 -3.99
N PRO A 169 35.25 26.81 -5.10
CA PRO A 169 34.17 27.57 -5.72
C PRO A 169 33.19 26.69 -6.52
N ILE A 170 33.51 25.41 -6.75
CA ILE A 170 32.73 24.50 -7.59
C ILE A 170 31.63 23.85 -6.75
N HIS A 171 30.38 24.09 -7.13
CA HIS A 171 29.23 23.36 -6.61
C HIS A 171 29.00 22.14 -7.50
N LEU A 172 29.35 20.96 -6.99
CA LEU A 172 28.92 19.71 -7.61
C LEU A 172 27.48 19.47 -7.19
N PRO A 173 26.54 19.36 -8.16
CA PRO A 173 25.16 19.01 -7.84
C PRO A 173 25.14 17.68 -7.09
N GLY A 174 24.16 17.53 -6.20
CA GLY A 174 23.92 16.25 -5.54
C GLY A 174 23.71 15.14 -6.57
N GLY A 175 24.12 13.93 -6.25
CA GLY A 175 23.74 12.77 -7.06
C GLY A 175 22.23 12.57 -6.99
N GLY A 176 21.65 12.11 -8.10
CA GLY A 176 20.20 11.94 -8.24
C GLY A 176 19.58 10.98 -7.23
N HIS A 177 18.25 10.98 -7.21
CA HIS A 177 17.44 10.16 -6.31
C HIS A 177 17.55 8.69 -6.68
N ARG A 178 18.05 7.88 -5.73
CA ARG A 178 18.07 6.44 -5.90
C ARG A 178 17.09 5.81 -4.93
N PHE A 179 15.99 5.32 -5.48
CA PHE A 179 15.07 4.45 -4.77
C PHE A 179 15.67 3.04 -4.67
N GLU A 180 15.72 2.49 -3.46
CA GLU A 180 16.13 1.13 -3.18
C GLU A 180 14.91 0.34 -2.69
N LEU A 181 14.57 -0.74 -3.39
CA LEU A 181 13.59 -1.72 -2.92
C LEU A 181 14.21 -2.51 -1.75
N LEU A 182 13.55 -2.49 -0.59
CA LEU A 182 14.04 -3.13 0.64
C LEU A 182 13.67 -4.62 0.72
N LYS A 183 12.71 -5.06 -0.11
CA LYS A 183 12.36 -6.48 -0.26
C LYS A 183 13.58 -7.27 -0.76
N ARG A 184 13.89 -8.34 -0.05
CA ARG A 184 14.97 -9.29 -0.36
C ARG A 184 14.39 -10.57 -0.95
N SER A 185 15.25 -11.57 -1.17
CA SER A 185 14.95 -12.82 -1.87
C SER A 185 14.54 -12.66 -3.34
N LYS A 186 14.84 -13.69 -4.13
CA LYS A 186 14.57 -13.67 -5.57
C LYS A 186 13.12 -14.08 -5.83
N PRO A 187 12.28 -13.22 -6.43
CA PRO A 187 10.92 -13.58 -6.77
C PRO A 187 10.82 -14.49 -7.99
N PHE A 188 9.72 -15.24 -8.10
CA PHE A 188 9.53 -16.26 -9.14
C PHE A 188 9.63 -15.69 -10.56
N TRP A 189 9.22 -14.44 -10.80
CA TRP A 189 9.31 -13.81 -12.12
C TRP A 189 10.75 -13.59 -12.61
N LYS A 190 11.71 -13.41 -11.70
CA LYS A 190 13.14 -13.40 -12.07
C LYS A 190 13.60 -14.80 -12.46
N THR A 191 13.19 -15.83 -11.71
CA THR A 191 13.46 -17.23 -12.05
C THR A 191 12.86 -17.61 -13.41
N LEU A 192 11.64 -17.15 -13.72
CA LEU A 192 11.01 -17.33 -15.03
C LEU A 192 11.84 -16.69 -16.15
N ALA A 193 12.28 -15.44 -15.96
CA ALA A 193 13.08 -14.74 -16.95
C ALA A 193 14.47 -15.36 -17.17
N GLU A 194 15.14 -15.82 -16.11
CA GLU A 194 16.40 -16.57 -16.20
C GLU A 194 16.23 -17.87 -17.00
N ALA A 195 15.07 -18.52 -16.85
CA ALA A 195 14.72 -19.67 -17.66
C ALA A 195 14.37 -19.29 -19.11
N GLY A 196 14.11 -18.02 -19.44
CA GLY A 196 13.67 -17.58 -20.76
C GLY A 196 12.15 -17.65 -20.96
N LEU A 197 11.37 -17.72 -19.88
CA LEU A 197 9.91 -17.58 -19.89
C LEU A 197 9.52 -16.12 -19.67
N ALA A 198 8.66 -15.60 -20.53
CA ALA A 198 8.15 -14.24 -20.40
C ALA A 198 7.15 -14.12 -19.26
N SER A 199 7.11 -12.97 -18.59
CA SER A 199 6.03 -12.66 -17.65
C SER A 199 5.61 -11.20 -17.67
N SER A 200 4.34 -10.97 -17.32
CA SER A 200 3.74 -9.66 -17.06
C SER A 200 3.30 -9.61 -15.60
N ILE A 201 3.96 -8.77 -14.82
CA ILE A 201 3.78 -8.62 -13.37
C ILE A 201 3.20 -7.24 -13.10
N LEU A 202 1.88 -7.15 -13.03
CA LEU A 202 1.17 -5.88 -13.03
C LEU A 202 0.60 -5.63 -11.64
N ARG A 203 0.80 -4.45 -11.08
CA ARG A 203 0.11 -4.01 -9.87
C ARG A 203 0.29 -4.92 -8.63
N ILE A 204 1.33 -5.76 -8.59
CA ILE A 204 1.64 -6.53 -7.37
C ILE A 204 2.25 -5.60 -6.32
N PRO A 205 1.75 -5.55 -5.07
CA PRO A 205 2.34 -4.77 -3.98
C PRO A 205 3.84 -5.03 -3.76
N ILE A 206 4.55 -4.02 -3.23
CA ILE A 206 6.00 -4.09 -2.93
C ILE A 206 6.85 -4.43 -4.17
N THR A 207 6.58 -3.66 -5.23
CA THR A 207 7.31 -3.69 -6.50
C THR A 207 7.76 -2.29 -6.94
N PHE A 208 7.84 -1.32 -6.02
CA PHE A 208 8.44 -0.01 -6.28
C PHE A 208 9.80 0.12 -5.55
N PRO A 209 10.87 0.57 -6.23
CA PRO A 209 10.99 0.64 -7.68
C PRO A 209 10.83 -0.77 -8.33
N PRO A 210 10.46 -0.84 -9.62
CA PRO A 210 10.23 -2.10 -10.31
C PRO A 210 11.51 -2.93 -10.38
N ASP A 211 11.35 -4.24 -10.19
CA ASP A 211 12.41 -5.19 -10.48
C ASP A 211 12.86 -5.07 -11.93
N ARG A 212 14.17 -5.10 -12.15
CA ARG A 212 14.76 -5.23 -13.48
C ARG A 212 14.91 -6.71 -13.82
N PHE A 213 14.19 -7.16 -14.84
CA PHE A 213 14.24 -8.54 -15.33
C PHE A 213 13.72 -8.62 -16.78
N GLY A 214 13.90 -9.78 -17.42
CA GLY A 214 13.47 -10.05 -18.81
C GLY A 214 11.96 -10.21 -19.01
N GLY A 215 11.15 -9.32 -18.43
CA GLY A 215 9.69 -9.31 -18.54
C GLY A 215 9.10 -7.91 -18.37
N LYS A 216 7.78 -7.84 -18.21
CA LYS A 216 7.01 -6.60 -18.04
C LYS A 216 6.58 -6.47 -16.58
N MET A 217 6.72 -5.29 -15.99
CA MET A 217 6.26 -4.98 -14.64
C MET A 217 5.74 -3.56 -14.54
N LEU A 218 4.57 -3.41 -13.93
CA LEU A 218 4.01 -2.12 -13.53
C LEU A 218 3.87 -2.13 -12.01
N SER A 219 4.54 -1.20 -11.34
CA SER A 219 4.57 -1.13 -9.87
C SER A 219 3.19 -0.79 -9.27
N ALA A 220 3.06 -1.00 -7.96
CA ALA A 220 1.78 -0.91 -7.24
C ALA A 220 1.93 -0.21 -5.88
N MET A 221 1.19 -0.66 -4.85
CA MET A 221 1.36 -0.28 -3.45
C MET A 221 2.82 0.07 -3.09
N CYS A 222 2.98 1.21 -2.41
CA CYS A 222 4.24 1.92 -2.10
C CYS A 222 4.87 2.75 -3.23
N VAL A 223 4.29 2.83 -4.43
CA VAL A 223 4.59 3.96 -5.34
C VAL A 223 4.11 5.25 -4.64
N PRO A 224 4.98 6.24 -4.41
CA PRO A 224 4.58 7.50 -3.80
C PRO A 224 3.78 8.37 -4.77
N ASP A 225 3.18 9.45 -4.25
CA ASP A 225 2.69 10.53 -5.09
C ASP A 225 3.87 11.34 -5.68
N LEU A 226 3.59 12.29 -6.57
CA LEU A 226 4.60 13.13 -7.20
C LEU A 226 5.40 13.96 -6.18
N ARG A 227 4.81 14.23 -5.01
CA ARG A 227 5.42 14.97 -3.90
C ARG A 227 6.30 14.07 -3.01
N GLY A 228 6.33 12.76 -3.27
CA GLY A 228 7.06 11.78 -2.47
C GLY A 228 6.32 11.30 -1.22
N THR A 229 5.07 11.71 -1.01
CA THR A 229 4.22 11.27 0.11
C THR A 229 3.47 9.97 -0.23
N GLN A 230 2.77 9.39 0.74
CA GLN A 230 1.91 8.21 0.54
C GLN A 230 0.46 8.58 0.16
N GLY A 231 0.27 9.70 -0.57
CA GLY A 231 -1.01 10.12 -1.12
C GLY A 231 -1.62 11.32 -0.40
N THR A 232 -1.03 12.50 -0.55
CA THR A 232 -1.53 13.73 0.08
C THR A 232 -2.51 14.44 -0.83
N PHE A 233 -3.79 14.47 -0.45
CA PHE A 233 -4.82 15.20 -1.20
C PHE A 233 -4.82 16.69 -0.93
N SER A 234 -5.54 17.46 -1.75
CA SER A 234 -5.79 18.89 -1.51
C SER A 234 -7.29 19.17 -1.47
N HIS A 235 -7.74 19.91 -0.46
CA HIS A 235 -9.13 20.36 -0.33
C HIS A 235 -9.16 21.88 -0.25
N TYR A 236 -9.99 22.50 -1.10
CA TYR A 236 -10.10 23.93 -1.24
C TYR A 236 -11.48 24.41 -0.80
N THR A 237 -11.52 25.35 0.13
CA THR A 237 -12.79 25.89 0.68
C THR A 237 -12.86 27.39 0.51
N GLU A 238 -14.06 27.89 0.24
CA GLU A 238 -14.36 29.32 0.34
C GLU A 238 -14.02 29.86 1.76
N PRO A 239 -13.50 31.09 1.88
CA PRO A 239 -13.18 31.68 3.18
C PRO A 239 -14.36 31.63 4.15
N GLY A 240 -14.07 31.31 5.41
CA GLY A 240 -15.10 31.18 6.46
C GLY A 240 -16.00 29.94 6.34
N HIS A 241 -15.79 29.09 5.32
CA HIS A 241 -16.52 27.85 5.10
C HIS A 241 -15.59 26.62 5.15
N GLY A 242 -14.43 26.76 5.78
CA GLY A 242 -13.64 25.62 6.24
C GLY A 242 -14.50 24.70 7.13
N PRO A 243 -14.09 23.44 7.35
CA PRO A 243 -14.83 22.53 8.22
C PRO A 243 -15.13 23.22 9.55
N ALA A 244 -16.42 23.32 9.88
CA ALA A 244 -16.86 23.85 11.16
C ALA A 244 -16.18 23.04 12.27
N ASP A 245 -15.67 23.75 13.26
CA ASP A 245 -15.12 23.17 14.47
C ASP A 245 -16.28 22.53 15.25
N ASP A 246 -16.63 21.30 14.90
CA ASP A 246 -17.74 20.53 15.45
C ASP A 246 -17.41 19.99 16.85
N GLY A 247 -16.71 20.78 17.68
CA GLY A 247 -16.40 20.52 19.09
C GLY A 247 -15.50 19.30 19.39
N GLU A 248 -15.54 18.26 18.55
CA GLU A 248 -14.71 17.06 18.58
C GLU A 248 -13.40 17.22 17.78
N ARG A 249 -13.28 18.29 16.97
CA ARG A 249 -12.16 18.52 16.04
C ARG A 249 -11.14 19.55 16.48
N ALA A 250 -11.46 20.44 17.42
CA ALA A 250 -10.63 21.61 17.77
C ALA A 250 -9.18 21.23 18.16
N ASP A 251 -8.97 20.04 18.71
CA ASP A 251 -7.66 19.54 19.16
C ASP A 251 -7.06 18.44 18.26
N ARG A 252 -7.68 18.08 17.13
CA ARG A 252 -7.17 17.00 16.25
C ARG A 252 -6.36 17.56 15.08
N GLN A 253 -5.08 17.20 15.01
CA GLN A 253 -4.29 17.38 13.78
C GLN A 253 -4.98 16.66 12.61
N THR A 254 -5.37 17.40 11.58
CA THR A 254 -5.87 16.82 10.32
C THR A 254 -4.78 15.98 9.67
N ILE A 255 -5.11 14.76 9.23
CA ILE A 255 -4.13 13.81 8.69
C ILE A 255 -4.41 13.47 7.23
N GLY A 256 -3.36 13.23 6.45
CA GLY A 256 -3.44 12.69 5.09
C GLY A 256 -3.67 13.68 3.94
N GLY A 257 -3.93 14.97 4.21
CA GLY A 257 -4.16 15.96 3.15
C GLY A 257 -3.87 17.40 3.57
N VAL A 258 -3.83 18.32 2.60
CA VAL A 258 -3.74 19.76 2.83
C VAL A 258 -5.11 20.42 2.64
N ARG A 259 -5.49 21.32 3.55
CA ARG A 259 -6.71 22.12 3.46
C ARG A 259 -6.31 23.57 3.22
N LEU A 260 -6.85 24.16 2.16
CA LEU A 260 -6.44 25.46 1.63
C LEU A 260 -7.67 26.35 1.44
N GLU A 261 -7.54 27.64 1.73
CA GLU A 261 -8.59 28.60 1.45
C GLU A 261 -8.50 29.14 0.02
N LEU A 262 -9.65 29.34 -0.59
CA LEU A 262 -9.79 29.99 -1.89
C LEU A 262 -9.62 31.50 -1.77
N THR A 263 -8.92 32.10 -2.73
CA THR A 263 -8.84 33.56 -2.83
C THR A 263 -9.96 34.09 -3.74
N PRO A 264 -10.85 34.99 -3.28
CA PRO A 264 -11.87 35.60 -4.11
C PRO A 264 -11.26 36.40 -5.27
N ALA A 265 -11.81 36.23 -6.47
CA ALA A 265 -11.36 36.89 -7.70
C ALA A 265 -12.50 37.54 -8.49
N GLY A 266 -13.66 37.71 -7.86
CA GLY A 266 -14.88 38.30 -8.43
C GLY A 266 -16.13 37.65 -7.89
N THR A 267 -17.30 38.03 -8.43
CA THR A 267 -18.57 37.38 -8.08
C THR A 267 -18.57 35.93 -8.54
N GLU A 268 -18.71 35.00 -7.59
CA GLU A 268 -18.67 33.55 -7.84
C GLU A 268 -17.41 33.10 -8.60
N ALA A 269 -16.28 33.77 -8.35
CA ALA A 269 -15.00 33.46 -8.99
C ALA A 269 -13.90 33.41 -7.95
N PHE A 270 -13.05 32.38 -8.02
CA PHE A 270 -11.98 32.12 -7.06
C PHE A 270 -10.69 31.70 -7.75
N THR A 271 -9.57 31.90 -7.05
CA THR A 271 -8.24 31.41 -7.42
C THR A 271 -7.61 30.64 -6.29
N ALA A 272 -6.76 29.67 -6.63
CA ALA A 272 -5.96 28.89 -5.70
C ALA A 272 -4.68 28.38 -6.37
N GLU A 273 -3.82 27.74 -5.59
CA GLU A 273 -2.63 27.08 -6.09
C GLU A 273 -2.67 25.57 -5.80
N LEU A 274 -2.42 24.77 -6.84
CA LEU A 274 -2.17 23.34 -6.69
C LEU A 274 -0.74 23.13 -6.24
N ILE A 275 -0.56 22.58 -5.04
CA ILE A 275 0.76 22.34 -4.45
C ILE A 275 1.38 21.08 -5.05
N GLY A 276 2.51 21.27 -5.72
CA GLY A 276 3.33 20.24 -6.36
C GLY A 276 4.50 19.76 -5.51
N PRO A 277 5.50 19.10 -6.14
CA PRO A 277 6.72 18.69 -5.46
C PRO A 277 7.56 19.91 -5.01
N ASP A 278 8.48 19.66 -4.09
CA ASP A 278 9.42 20.67 -3.60
C ASP A 278 10.24 21.31 -4.73
N ALA A 279 10.53 22.60 -4.59
CA ALA A 279 11.36 23.33 -5.55
C ALA A 279 12.80 22.80 -5.54
N PRO A 280 13.51 22.75 -6.69
CA PRO A 280 14.87 22.18 -6.76
C PRO A 280 15.93 22.87 -5.89
N ASP A 281 15.73 24.15 -5.58
CA ASP A 281 16.55 24.96 -4.69
C ASP A 281 16.20 24.78 -3.20
N GLY A 282 15.12 24.06 -2.91
CA GLY A 282 14.64 23.77 -1.56
C GLY A 282 13.80 24.90 -0.94
N ASP A 283 13.48 25.96 -1.69
CA ASP A 283 12.68 27.08 -1.21
C ASP A 283 11.20 26.89 -1.56
N GLY A 284 10.48 26.15 -0.70
CA GLY A 284 9.06 25.89 -0.84
C GLY A 284 8.70 24.81 -1.87
N SER A 285 7.44 24.82 -2.31
CA SER A 285 6.89 23.86 -3.28
C SER A 285 6.57 24.54 -4.60
N LEU A 286 6.75 23.81 -5.71
CA LEU A 286 6.29 24.26 -7.01
C LEU A 286 4.77 24.25 -7.05
N THR A 287 4.16 25.25 -7.66
CA THR A 287 2.70 25.35 -7.74
C THR A 287 2.18 25.52 -9.17
N VAL A 288 0.90 25.19 -9.37
CA VAL A 288 0.17 25.45 -10.63
C VAL A 288 -1.11 26.23 -10.28
N PRO A 289 -1.39 27.36 -10.94
CA PRO A 289 -2.58 28.14 -10.63
C PRO A 289 -3.87 27.41 -11.02
N ILE A 290 -4.85 27.49 -10.14
CA ILE A 290 -6.25 27.09 -10.35
C ILE A 290 -7.08 28.36 -10.41
N ARG A 291 -7.96 28.47 -11.40
CA ARG A 291 -9.07 29.45 -11.39
C ARG A 291 -10.38 28.69 -11.51
N VAL A 292 -11.39 29.12 -10.76
CA VAL A 292 -12.72 28.49 -10.80
C VAL A 292 -13.80 29.55 -10.81
N LYS A 293 -14.81 29.37 -11.67
CA LYS A 293 -16.04 30.17 -11.69
C LYS A 293 -17.22 29.26 -11.37
N VAL A 294 -18.06 29.67 -10.43
CA VAL A 294 -19.16 28.87 -9.89
C VAL A 294 -20.49 29.42 -10.40
N ASP A 295 -21.39 28.51 -10.81
CA ASP A 295 -22.79 28.79 -11.08
C ASP A 295 -23.61 27.95 -10.09
N ARG A 296 -23.98 28.57 -8.97
CA ARG A 296 -24.72 27.89 -7.89
C ARG A 296 -26.14 27.52 -8.31
N THR A 297 -26.75 28.29 -9.21
CA THR A 297 -28.10 28.02 -9.73
C THR A 297 -28.10 26.74 -10.57
N LYS A 298 -27.09 26.55 -11.44
CA LYS A 298 -26.94 25.33 -12.23
C LYS A 298 -26.20 24.21 -11.50
N ARG A 299 -25.64 24.50 -10.32
CA ARG A 299 -24.72 23.61 -9.59
C ARG A 299 -23.58 23.11 -10.48
N GLN A 300 -22.92 24.05 -11.13
CA GLN A 300 -21.78 23.81 -12.01
C GLN A 300 -20.60 24.70 -11.65
N ALA A 301 -19.39 24.20 -11.82
CA ALA A 301 -18.15 24.97 -11.66
C ALA A 301 -17.26 24.80 -12.89
N THR A 302 -16.83 25.91 -13.48
CA THR A 302 -15.87 25.96 -14.59
C THR A 302 -14.47 26.15 -14.03
N PHE A 303 -13.60 25.19 -14.25
CA PHE A 303 -12.21 25.20 -13.80
C PHE A 303 -11.26 25.53 -14.95
N HIS A 304 -10.22 26.30 -14.63
CA HIS A 304 -9.02 26.45 -15.43
C HIS A 304 -7.82 25.97 -14.61
N LEU A 305 -7.20 24.87 -15.04
CA LEU A 305 -6.06 24.24 -14.37
C LEU A 305 -5.09 23.68 -15.41
N ALA A 306 -3.80 24.01 -15.28
CA ALA A 306 -2.73 23.52 -16.17
C ALA A 306 -2.97 23.77 -17.67
N GLY A 307 -3.67 24.84 -18.02
CA GLY A 307 -4.03 25.19 -19.40
C GLY A 307 -5.29 24.50 -19.93
N GLU A 308 -5.86 23.56 -19.18
CA GLU A 308 -7.12 22.91 -19.49
C GLU A 308 -8.30 23.71 -18.92
N THR A 309 -9.44 23.70 -19.64
CA THR A 309 -10.71 24.26 -19.17
C THR A 309 -11.77 23.17 -19.18
N PHE A 310 -12.44 22.95 -18.04
CA PHE A 310 -13.47 21.93 -17.91
C PHE A 310 -14.56 22.36 -16.94
N VAL A 311 -15.76 21.79 -17.10
CA VAL A 311 -16.93 22.07 -16.25
C VAL A 311 -17.24 20.81 -15.45
N LEU A 312 -17.50 20.97 -14.15
CA LEU A 312 -17.94 19.89 -13.27
C LEU A 312 -19.29 20.23 -12.64
N GLY A 313 -20.19 19.25 -12.65
CA GLY A 313 -21.40 19.26 -11.83
C GLY A 313 -21.13 18.76 -10.40
N ALA A 314 -22.21 18.67 -9.62
CA ALA A 314 -22.16 17.99 -8.33
C ALA A 314 -21.92 16.48 -8.53
N ASN A 315 -21.13 15.88 -7.64
CA ASN A 315 -20.85 14.44 -7.61
C ASN A 315 -20.13 13.88 -8.84
N GLU A 316 -19.38 14.72 -9.55
CA GLU A 316 -18.61 14.31 -10.74
C GLU A 316 -17.10 14.49 -10.49
N TYR A 317 -16.32 13.49 -10.92
CA TYR A 317 -14.88 13.66 -11.08
C TYR A 317 -14.56 14.12 -12.50
N SER A 318 -13.56 14.98 -12.63
CA SER A 318 -12.93 15.21 -13.92
C SER A 318 -12.29 13.93 -14.49
N GLU A 319 -12.02 13.95 -15.79
CA GLU A 319 -11.00 13.07 -16.38
C GLU A 319 -9.61 13.37 -15.77
N TRP A 320 -8.62 12.52 -16.06
CA TRP A 320 -7.24 12.76 -15.63
C TRP A 320 -6.68 14.05 -16.24
N ILE A 321 -6.39 15.04 -15.39
CA ILE A 321 -5.84 16.33 -15.79
C ILE A 321 -4.31 16.25 -15.72
N PRO A 322 -3.59 16.44 -16.83
CA PRO A 322 -2.14 16.54 -16.79
C PRO A 322 -1.68 17.84 -16.16
N VAL A 323 -0.74 17.74 -15.22
CA VAL A 323 -0.14 18.89 -14.55
C VAL A 323 1.37 18.84 -14.70
N THR A 324 1.98 19.99 -14.95
CA THR A 324 3.43 20.11 -15.08
C THR A 324 3.93 21.19 -14.13
N PHE A 325 4.85 20.81 -13.26
CA PHE A 325 5.48 21.70 -12.30
C PHE A 325 6.90 22.06 -12.75
N GLY A 326 7.27 23.34 -12.58
CA GLY A 326 8.60 23.87 -12.93
C GLY A 326 8.70 24.57 -14.28
N GLY A 327 9.85 25.20 -14.55
CA GLY A 327 10.14 25.99 -15.74
C GLY A 327 11.49 25.63 -16.40
N GLY A 328 11.65 25.97 -17.68
CA GLY A 328 12.89 25.69 -18.42
C GLY A 328 13.11 24.19 -18.68
N ARG A 329 14.30 23.67 -18.31
CA ARG A 329 14.72 22.28 -18.58
C ARG A 329 14.30 21.27 -17.50
N ALA A 330 13.86 21.71 -16.33
CA ALA A 330 13.46 20.85 -15.22
C ALA A 330 11.94 20.89 -15.05
N LYS A 331 11.28 19.76 -15.32
CA LYS A 331 9.82 19.62 -15.23
C LYS A 331 9.46 18.32 -14.53
N ALA A 332 8.50 18.39 -13.61
CA ALA A 332 7.88 17.23 -13.00
C ALA A 332 6.46 17.09 -13.56
N HIS A 333 6.12 15.90 -14.06
CA HIS A 333 4.84 15.62 -14.70
C HIS A 333 3.97 14.74 -13.81
N GLY A 334 2.79 15.24 -13.50
CA GLY A 334 1.77 14.54 -12.72
C GLY A 334 0.43 14.49 -13.44
N ILE A 335 -0.49 13.73 -12.85
CA ILE A 335 -1.91 13.76 -13.18
C ILE A 335 -2.74 13.82 -11.90
N CYS A 336 -3.88 14.49 -11.95
CA CYS A 336 -4.84 14.53 -10.84
C CYS A 336 -6.28 14.54 -11.35
N LYS A 337 -7.24 14.33 -10.46
CA LYS A 337 -8.66 14.58 -10.72
C LYS A 337 -9.20 15.62 -9.75
N VAL A 338 -10.19 16.39 -10.21
CA VAL A 338 -10.92 17.38 -9.42
C VAL A 338 -12.36 16.91 -9.23
N ARG A 339 -12.95 17.17 -8.06
CA ARG A 339 -14.37 16.96 -7.77
C ARG A 339 -14.91 18.10 -6.92
N VAL A 340 -16.04 18.65 -7.31
CA VAL A 340 -16.75 19.62 -6.45
C VAL A 340 -17.37 18.87 -5.28
N THR A 341 -17.06 19.32 -4.07
CA THR A 341 -17.55 18.72 -2.81
C THR A 341 -18.80 19.43 -2.32
N THR A 342 -18.84 20.77 -2.38
CA THR A 342 -19.99 21.56 -1.91
C THR A 342 -20.24 22.77 -2.82
N PHE A 343 -21.52 23.06 -3.09
CA PHE A 343 -21.96 24.30 -3.78
C PHE A 343 -22.62 25.31 -2.84
N ALA A 344 -23.11 24.90 -1.67
CA ALA A 344 -23.72 25.76 -0.65
C ALA A 344 -23.66 25.06 0.73
N PRO A 345 -23.53 25.79 1.87
CA PRO A 345 -23.47 27.26 1.96
C PRO A 345 -22.16 27.85 1.40
N GLY A 346 -21.03 27.17 1.58
CA GLY A 346 -19.75 27.54 0.95
C GLY A 346 -19.42 26.68 -0.26
N PHE A 347 -18.72 27.25 -1.25
CA PHE A 347 -18.16 26.45 -2.34
C PHE A 347 -16.88 25.72 -1.88
N SER A 348 -16.75 24.46 -2.24
CA SER A 348 -15.51 23.70 -2.02
C SER A 348 -15.28 22.64 -3.08
N PHE A 349 -14.00 22.28 -3.28
CA PHE A 349 -13.63 21.17 -4.14
C PHE A 349 -12.41 20.41 -3.61
N TYR A 350 -12.34 19.16 -4.03
CA TYR A 350 -11.28 18.21 -3.74
C TYR A 350 -10.42 17.98 -4.98
N VAL A 351 -9.11 17.84 -4.77
CA VAL A 351 -8.15 17.37 -5.76
C VAL A 351 -7.48 16.12 -5.21
N THR A 352 -7.47 15.05 -6.01
CA THR A 352 -6.77 13.80 -5.66
C THR A 352 -5.30 14.08 -5.35
N PRO A 353 -4.62 13.19 -4.61
CA PRO A 353 -3.17 13.18 -4.60
C PRO A 353 -2.59 13.27 -6.01
N LEU A 354 -1.40 13.85 -6.14
CA LEU A 354 -0.75 14.01 -7.45
C LEU A 354 -0.13 12.68 -7.88
N HIS A 355 -0.78 11.96 -8.78
CA HIS A 355 -0.20 10.75 -9.36
C HIS A 355 0.97 11.14 -10.29
N ILE A 356 1.98 10.27 -10.40
CA ILE A 356 3.04 10.41 -11.40
C ILE A 356 2.43 10.22 -12.79
N ASP A 357 2.71 11.09 -13.76
CA ASP A 357 2.16 10.91 -15.12
C ASP A 357 2.75 9.65 -15.76
N PRO A 358 1.95 8.61 -16.06
CA PRO A 358 2.48 7.37 -16.63
C PRO A 358 3.08 7.54 -18.03
N ARG A 359 2.76 8.63 -18.74
CA ARG A 359 3.29 8.96 -20.07
C ARG A 359 4.66 9.63 -20.01
N GLN A 360 4.99 10.27 -18.88
CA GLN A 360 6.27 10.96 -18.65
C GLN A 360 6.67 10.81 -17.17
N PRO A 361 6.94 9.58 -16.71
CA PRO A 361 7.04 9.30 -15.29
C PRO A 361 8.28 9.94 -14.66
N ALA A 362 8.05 10.76 -13.62
CA ALA A 362 9.13 11.40 -12.85
C ALA A 362 9.96 10.42 -12.01
N MET A 363 9.44 9.20 -11.78
CA MET A 363 10.07 8.13 -11.01
C MET A 363 9.91 6.78 -11.74
N PRO A 364 10.77 5.78 -11.50
CA PRO A 364 10.68 4.50 -12.19
C PRO A 364 9.48 3.70 -11.68
N ILE A 365 8.34 3.78 -12.37
CA ILE A 365 7.11 3.04 -12.00
C ILE A 365 6.89 1.77 -12.84
N SER A 366 7.74 1.49 -13.83
CA SER A 366 7.61 0.30 -14.67
C SER A 366 8.95 -0.26 -15.20
N ASN A 367 8.96 -1.55 -15.52
CA ASN A 367 10.02 -2.26 -16.24
C ASN A 367 9.43 -2.98 -17.47
N PRO A 368 9.95 -2.83 -18.68
CA PRO A 368 10.92 -1.80 -19.05
C PRO A 368 10.31 -0.39 -18.84
N PRO A 369 11.14 0.67 -18.70
CA PRO A 369 10.65 2.02 -18.35
C PRO A 369 9.55 2.58 -19.27
N HIS A 370 9.49 2.14 -20.52
CA HIS A 370 8.49 2.59 -21.50
C HIS A 370 7.14 1.88 -21.38
N LEU A 371 6.99 0.87 -20.51
CA LEU A 371 5.75 0.11 -20.38
C LEU A 371 4.59 0.99 -19.91
N SER A 372 4.78 1.80 -18.88
CA SER A 372 3.72 2.71 -18.38
C SER A 372 3.28 3.68 -19.48
N MET A 373 4.23 4.19 -20.27
CA MET A 373 3.96 5.11 -21.38
C MET A 373 3.14 4.44 -22.47
N ALA A 374 3.49 3.21 -22.84
CA ALA A 374 2.76 2.43 -23.84
C ALA A 374 1.32 2.14 -23.39
N LEU A 375 1.13 1.69 -22.15
CA LEU A 375 -0.19 1.45 -21.59
C LEU A 375 -1.04 2.73 -21.56
N ALA A 376 -0.45 3.85 -21.15
CA ALA A 376 -1.17 5.13 -21.06
C ALA A 376 -1.57 5.69 -22.43
N ARG A 377 -0.73 5.51 -23.46
CA ARG A 377 -1.05 5.91 -24.84
C ARG A 377 -2.14 5.04 -25.47
N LEU A 378 -2.22 3.77 -25.10
CA LEU A 378 -3.21 2.83 -25.64
C LEU A 378 -4.56 2.91 -24.92
N HIS A 379 -4.56 3.12 -23.60
CA HIS A 379 -5.75 2.95 -22.75
C HIS A 379 -6.16 4.20 -21.97
N GLY A 380 -5.50 5.33 -22.23
CA GLY A 380 -5.61 6.56 -21.43
C GLY A 380 -4.71 6.54 -20.19
N SER A 381 -4.48 7.72 -19.61
CA SER A 381 -3.79 7.86 -18.32
C SER A 381 -4.51 7.06 -17.23
N PHE A 382 -3.76 6.63 -16.21
CA PHE A 382 -4.24 5.77 -15.14
C PHE A 382 -3.55 6.10 -13.82
N ALA A 383 -4.17 5.75 -12.70
CA ALA A 383 -3.63 5.96 -11.37
C ALA A 383 -2.28 5.24 -11.19
N THR A 384 -1.24 5.97 -10.74
CA THR A 384 0.08 5.37 -10.44
C THR A 384 0.40 5.26 -8.96
N LEU A 385 -0.18 6.12 -8.11
CA LEU A 385 -0.06 6.07 -6.65
C LEU A 385 -0.39 4.66 -6.12
N GLY A 386 0.39 4.21 -5.14
CA GLY A 386 0.25 2.88 -4.57
C GLY A 386 -1.06 2.65 -3.81
N LEU A 387 -1.57 3.67 -3.14
CA LEU A 387 -2.91 3.71 -2.54
C LEU A 387 -3.71 4.81 -3.23
N ALA A 388 -4.34 4.45 -4.36
CA ALA A 388 -4.94 5.42 -5.27
C ALA A 388 -6.30 5.92 -4.78
N GLU A 389 -7.13 5.02 -4.25
CA GLU A 389 -8.41 5.33 -3.61
C GLU A 389 -8.16 6.06 -2.30
N ASP A 390 -8.68 7.28 -2.15
CA ASP A 390 -8.28 8.18 -1.07
C ASP A 390 -9.03 7.88 0.24
N THR A 391 -8.50 6.92 0.98
CA THR A 391 -9.05 6.51 2.27
C THR A 391 -8.96 7.63 3.32
N TRP A 392 -7.97 8.51 3.22
CA TRP A 392 -7.78 9.60 4.17
C TRP A 392 -8.80 10.70 3.95
N ALA A 393 -9.04 11.12 2.71
CA ALA A 393 -10.08 12.08 2.41
C ALA A 393 -11.46 11.62 2.89
N LEU A 394 -11.77 10.32 2.79
CA LEU A 394 -13.03 9.77 3.32
C LEU A 394 -13.05 9.75 4.86
N ASN A 395 -11.97 9.31 5.51
CA ASN A 395 -11.88 9.35 6.99
C ASN A 395 -12.01 10.78 7.54
N GLU A 396 -11.43 11.75 6.83
CA GLU A 396 -11.45 13.18 7.15
C GLU A 396 -12.77 13.88 6.76
N ARG A 397 -13.69 13.14 6.11
CA ARG A 397 -14.96 13.62 5.56
C ARG A 397 -14.82 14.77 4.57
N VAL A 398 -13.72 14.77 3.82
CA VAL A 398 -13.48 15.68 2.68
C VAL A 398 -14.23 15.20 1.46
N ILE A 399 -14.25 13.88 1.24
CA ILE A 399 -15.10 13.24 0.23
C ILE A 399 -16.12 12.36 0.93
N ASP A 400 -17.27 12.17 0.28
CA ASP A 400 -18.28 11.22 0.73
C ASP A 400 -17.97 9.78 0.24
N GLU A 401 -18.79 8.85 0.70
CA GLU A 401 -18.64 7.42 0.38
C GLU A 401 -18.87 7.12 -1.10
N GLN A 402 -19.80 7.83 -1.75
CA GLN A 402 -20.03 7.69 -3.19
C GLN A 402 -18.80 8.15 -3.99
N ALA A 403 -18.17 9.26 -3.61
CA ALA A 403 -16.94 9.74 -4.24
C ALA A 403 -15.79 8.73 -4.10
N PHE A 404 -15.64 8.10 -2.94
CA PHE A 404 -14.66 7.02 -2.76
C PHE A 404 -14.98 5.81 -3.66
N LEU A 405 -16.26 5.40 -3.74
CA LEU A 405 -16.68 4.30 -4.61
C LEU A 405 -16.45 4.63 -6.10
N ASP A 406 -16.68 5.87 -6.52
CA ASP A 406 -16.40 6.32 -7.89
C ASP A 406 -14.90 6.18 -8.23
N GLN A 407 -14.00 6.50 -7.29
CA GLN A 407 -12.56 6.26 -7.43
C GLN A 407 -12.27 4.75 -7.54
N ALA A 408 -12.78 3.96 -6.60
CA ALA A 408 -12.58 2.51 -6.55
C ALA A 408 -13.00 1.82 -7.86
N TRP A 409 -14.17 2.15 -8.40
CA TRP A 409 -14.67 1.58 -9.64
C TRP A 409 -13.92 2.07 -10.88
N GLY A 410 -13.51 3.35 -10.90
CA GLY A 410 -12.67 3.90 -11.96
C GLY A 410 -11.33 3.17 -12.06
N PHE A 411 -10.64 3.00 -10.93
CA PHE A 411 -9.33 2.35 -10.91
C PHE A 411 -9.42 0.84 -11.12
N PHE A 412 -10.50 0.19 -10.65
CA PHE A 412 -10.80 -1.19 -11.04
C PHE A 412 -10.90 -1.35 -12.57
N ALA A 413 -11.59 -0.43 -13.24
CA ALA A 413 -11.72 -0.45 -14.70
C ALA A 413 -10.38 -0.22 -15.41
N GLU A 414 -9.51 0.65 -14.89
CA GLU A 414 -8.14 0.84 -15.39
C GLU A 414 -7.30 -0.43 -15.30
N ARG A 415 -7.30 -1.10 -14.14
CA ARG A 415 -6.58 -2.37 -13.91
C ARG A 415 -7.12 -3.49 -14.79
N ARG A 416 -8.44 -3.54 -15.01
CA ARG A 416 -9.10 -4.47 -15.95
C ARG A 416 -8.58 -4.30 -17.38
N ARG A 417 -8.41 -3.07 -17.88
CA ARG A 417 -7.81 -2.81 -19.21
C ARG A 417 -6.36 -3.31 -19.28
N GLN A 418 -5.58 -3.10 -18.22
CA GLN A 418 -4.18 -3.56 -18.14
C GLN A 418 -4.09 -5.10 -18.16
N LEU A 419 -4.96 -5.80 -17.41
CA LEU A 419 -5.03 -7.27 -17.43
C LEU A 419 -5.33 -7.80 -18.84
N PHE A 420 -6.39 -7.31 -19.48
CA PHE A 420 -6.77 -7.83 -20.79
C PHE A 420 -5.74 -7.48 -21.87
N HIS A 421 -5.11 -6.32 -21.79
CA HIS A 421 -3.95 -6.03 -22.63
C HIS A 421 -2.84 -7.08 -22.46
N ALA A 422 -2.49 -7.48 -21.24
CA ALA A 422 -1.50 -8.53 -21.02
C ALA A 422 -1.96 -9.89 -21.55
N MET A 423 -3.23 -10.27 -21.35
CA MET A 423 -3.79 -11.53 -21.85
C MET A 423 -3.79 -11.62 -23.38
N ASP A 424 -4.03 -10.50 -24.06
CA ASP A 424 -4.05 -10.46 -25.52
C ASP A 424 -2.62 -10.53 -26.10
N HIS A 425 -1.65 -9.93 -25.41
CA HIS A 425 -0.29 -9.72 -25.94
C HIS A 425 0.78 -10.66 -25.35
N GLN A 426 0.42 -11.61 -24.48
CA GLN A 426 1.36 -12.58 -23.92
C GLN A 426 0.85 -14.03 -24.07
N PRO A 427 1.34 -14.81 -25.05
CA PRO A 427 0.79 -16.12 -25.41
C PRO A 427 1.27 -17.30 -24.55
N ASP A 428 2.25 -17.09 -23.67
CA ASP A 428 2.86 -18.11 -22.80
C ASP A 428 3.45 -17.50 -21.51
N GLY A 429 4.00 -18.35 -20.64
CA GLY A 429 4.68 -17.91 -19.40
C GLY A 429 3.70 -17.51 -18.30
N ALA A 430 3.91 -16.39 -17.61
CA ALA A 430 3.06 -15.98 -16.47
C ALA A 430 2.49 -14.58 -16.62
N ILE A 431 1.20 -14.41 -16.38
CA ILE A 431 0.56 -13.11 -16.18
C ILE A 431 0.11 -13.08 -14.73
N ALA A 432 0.60 -12.14 -13.94
CA ALA A 432 0.15 -11.94 -12.56
C ALA A 432 -0.28 -10.49 -12.39
N ILE A 433 -1.52 -10.28 -11.94
CA ILE A 433 -2.04 -8.95 -11.63
C ILE A 433 -2.80 -8.95 -10.32
N VAL A 434 -2.67 -7.89 -9.51
CA VAL A 434 -3.47 -7.69 -8.30
C VAL A 434 -4.48 -6.57 -8.51
N PHE A 435 -5.72 -6.82 -8.09
CA PHE A 435 -6.78 -5.85 -7.90
C PHE A 435 -6.91 -5.61 -6.39
N ASP A 436 -6.48 -4.44 -5.95
CA ASP A 436 -6.53 -3.96 -4.55
C ASP A 436 -7.91 -3.38 -4.19
N THR A 437 -8.78 -3.13 -5.17
CA THR A 437 -10.14 -2.59 -4.94
C THR A 437 -10.95 -3.47 -3.97
N THR A 438 -10.76 -4.79 -3.99
CA THR A 438 -11.41 -5.72 -3.04
C THR A 438 -11.00 -5.45 -1.60
N ASP A 439 -9.73 -5.13 -1.37
CA ASP A 439 -9.20 -4.75 -0.07
C ASP A 439 -9.64 -3.34 0.34
N ARG A 440 -9.48 -2.35 -0.55
CA ARG A 440 -9.81 -0.93 -0.28
C ARG A 440 -11.28 -0.72 0.08
N VAL A 441 -12.22 -1.32 -0.65
CA VAL A 441 -13.66 -1.19 -0.36
C VAL A 441 -14.02 -1.94 0.91
N GLN A 442 -13.43 -3.11 1.19
CA GLN A 442 -13.69 -3.81 2.45
C GLN A 442 -13.18 -2.99 3.64
N HIS A 443 -11.97 -2.43 3.60
CA HIS A 443 -11.51 -1.51 4.63
C HIS A 443 -12.52 -0.39 4.88
N MET A 444 -12.99 0.28 3.83
CA MET A 444 -13.85 1.46 3.98
C MET A 444 -15.33 1.17 4.17
N PHE A 445 -15.81 -0.07 4.08
CA PHE A 445 -17.25 -0.40 4.13
C PHE A 445 -17.59 -1.64 4.98
N PHE A 446 -16.64 -2.25 5.71
CA PHE A 446 -16.94 -3.43 6.52
C PHE A 446 -17.96 -3.19 7.63
N ARG A 447 -18.01 -1.95 8.17
CA ARG A 447 -19.03 -1.53 9.14
C ARG A 447 -20.48 -1.76 8.66
N TYR A 448 -20.75 -1.88 7.37
CA TYR A 448 -22.10 -2.17 6.89
C TYR A 448 -22.52 -3.63 7.08
N LEU A 449 -21.58 -4.52 7.38
CA LEU A 449 -21.89 -5.90 7.75
C LEU A 449 -22.19 -6.04 9.26
N ASP A 450 -22.07 -4.95 10.02
CA ASP A 450 -22.09 -4.93 11.47
C ASP A 450 -22.84 -3.69 11.99
N ALA A 451 -24.12 -3.87 12.34
CA ALA A 451 -25.00 -2.76 12.70
C ALA A 451 -24.47 -1.92 13.88
N ASP A 452 -23.78 -2.56 14.83
CA ASP A 452 -23.32 -1.93 16.08
C ASP A 452 -21.90 -1.35 15.97
N HIS A 453 -21.31 -1.31 14.76
CA HIS A 453 -19.96 -0.79 14.57
C HIS A 453 -19.87 0.69 15.00
N PRO A 454 -18.88 1.11 15.83
CA PRO A 454 -18.79 2.47 16.37
C PRO A 454 -18.79 3.57 15.28
N ALA A 455 -18.12 3.32 14.16
CA ALA A 455 -18.12 4.22 13.00
C ALA A 455 -19.50 4.51 12.37
N ASN A 456 -20.55 3.72 12.64
CA ASN A 456 -21.91 3.95 12.13
C ASN A 456 -22.76 4.90 13.00
N ARG A 457 -22.33 5.19 14.25
CA ARG A 457 -23.12 5.99 15.19
C ARG A 457 -23.46 7.37 14.60
N GLY A 458 -24.75 7.68 14.53
CA GLY A 458 -25.26 8.95 14.02
C GLY A 458 -25.10 9.18 12.52
N LYS A 459 -24.86 8.13 11.72
CA LYS A 459 -24.66 8.23 10.26
C LYS A 459 -25.73 7.43 9.49
N ASP A 460 -25.94 7.81 8.24
CA ASP A 460 -26.76 6.99 7.33
C ASP A 460 -26.05 5.67 7.05
N THR A 461 -26.80 4.58 7.21
CA THR A 461 -26.31 3.22 6.96
C THR A 461 -27.01 2.56 5.78
N GLU A 462 -27.98 3.21 5.13
CA GLU A 462 -28.83 2.58 4.13
C GLU A 462 -28.32 2.74 2.69
N ILE A 463 -27.79 3.92 2.31
CA ILE A 463 -27.41 4.20 0.92
C ILE A 463 -26.33 3.22 0.41
N HIS A 464 -25.33 2.91 1.25
CA HIS A 464 -24.16 2.12 0.84
C HIS A 464 -24.06 0.74 1.51
N LYS A 465 -25.14 0.23 2.14
CA LYS A 465 -25.17 -1.08 2.84
C LYS A 465 -24.77 -2.29 2.00
N HIS A 466 -24.74 -2.12 0.68
CA HIS A 466 -24.43 -3.16 -0.29
C HIS A 466 -23.07 -3.00 -0.95
N ALA A 467 -22.22 -2.05 -0.53
CA ALA A 467 -20.93 -1.79 -1.18
C ALA A 467 -20.03 -3.04 -1.27
N ILE A 468 -19.88 -3.82 -0.18
CA ILE A 468 -19.09 -5.07 -0.20
C ILE A 468 -19.76 -6.13 -1.07
N ARG A 469 -21.07 -6.22 -1.00
CA ARG A 469 -21.85 -7.16 -1.79
C ARG A 469 -21.64 -6.90 -3.30
N ASP A 470 -21.68 -5.65 -3.71
CA ASP A 470 -21.53 -5.22 -5.10
C ASP A 470 -20.05 -5.35 -5.56
N LEU A 471 -19.10 -5.14 -4.65
CA LEU A 471 -17.68 -5.43 -4.88
C LEU A 471 -17.46 -6.89 -5.28
N TYR A 472 -18.01 -7.84 -4.50
CA TYR A 472 -17.81 -9.27 -4.76
C TYR A 472 -18.44 -9.69 -6.10
N GLU A 473 -19.59 -9.14 -6.48
CA GLU A 473 -20.19 -9.39 -7.80
C GLU A 473 -19.33 -8.83 -8.96
N ARG A 474 -18.71 -7.67 -8.77
CA ARG A 474 -17.78 -7.11 -9.76
C ARG A 474 -16.54 -7.98 -9.91
N ALA A 475 -16.00 -8.49 -8.81
CA ALA A 475 -14.89 -9.43 -8.81
C ALA A 475 -15.28 -10.76 -9.50
N ASP A 476 -16.46 -11.32 -9.21
CA ASP A 476 -16.98 -12.51 -9.86
C ASP A 476 -17.15 -12.32 -11.38
N LYS A 477 -17.71 -11.18 -11.80
CA LYS A 477 -17.82 -10.84 -13.22
C LYS A 477 -16.46 -10.79 -13.90
N LEU A 478 -15.44 -10.20 -13.25
CA LEU A 478 -14.08 -10.19 -13.77
C LEU A 478 -13.53 -11.62 -13.95
N VAL A 479 -13.80 -12.52 -13.00
CA VAL A 479 -13.41 -13.94 -13.11
C VAL A 479 -14.03 -14.58 -14.35
N GLY A 480 -15.33 -14.39 -14.57
CA GLY A 480 -16.01 -14.88 -15.78
C GLY A 480 -15.39 -14.34 -17.08
N GLU A 481 -15.07 -13.04 -17.11
CA GLU A 481 -14.42 -12.41 -18.27
C GLU A 481 -12.98 -12.89 -18.51
N VAL A 482 -12.24 -13.24 -17.44
CA VAL A 482 -10.92 -13.86 -17.56
C VAL A 482 -11.05 -15.26 -18.12
N GLN A 483 -11.94 -16.09 -17.57
CA GLN A 483 -12.16 -17.45 -18.06
C GLN A 483 -12.59 -17.48 -19.52
N ALA A 484 -13.45 -16.56 -19.96
CA ALA A 484 -13.88 -16.44 -21.34
C ALA A 484 -12.74 -16.08 -22.33
N ARG A 485 -11.66 -15.44 -21.85
CA ARG A 485 -10.48 -15.08 -22.65
C ARG A 485 -9.32 -16.08 -22.53
N MET A 486 -9.45 -17.11 -21.69
CA MET A 486 -8.43 -18.15 -21.55
C MET A 486 -8.30 -18.96 -22.85
N LYS A 487 -7.07 -19.38 -23.13
CA LYS A 487 -6.72 -20.23 -24.26
C LYS A 487 -6.51 -21.67 -23.78
N LYS A 488 -6.59 -22.63 -24.69
CA LYS A 488 -6.30 -24.04 -24.37
C LYS A 488 -4.89 -24.19 -23.78
N GLY A 489 -4.80 -24.79 -22.60
CA GLY A 489 -3.55 -24.97 -21.86
C GLY A 489 -3.19 -23.81 -20.92
N ASP A 490 -4.05 -22.80 -20.81
CA ASP A 490 -3.96 -21.83 -19.72
C ASP A 490 -4.40 -22.47 -18.39
N VAL A 491 -3.79 -22.01 -17.30
CA VAL A 491 -4.25 -22.27 -15.94
C VAL A 491 -4.53 -20.94 -15.26
N LEU A 492 -5.71 -20.80 -14.65
CA LEU A 492 -6.06 -19.65 -13.83
C LEU A 492 -5.89 -20.03 -12.35
N LEU A 493 -5.13 -19.22 -11.65
CA LEU A 493 -5.08 -19.17 -10.19
C LEU A 493 -5.72 -17.85 -9.76
N ILE A 494 -6.70 -17.90 -8.88
CA ILE A 494 -7.20 -16.71 -8.18
C ILE A 494 -6.68 -16.82 -6.76
N CYS A 495 -6.02 -15.79 -6.25
CA CYS A 495 -5.57 -15.79 -4.87
C CYS A 495 -5.86 -14.47 -4.16
N SER A 496 -6.14 -14.58 -2.87
CA SER A 496 -6.04 -13.46 -1.94
C SER A 496 -4.97 -13.80 -0.91
N ASP A 497 -4.14 -12.83 -0.59
CA ASP A 497 -3.11 -12.92 0.43
C ASP A 497 -3.66 -12.99 1.85
N HIS A 498 -4.82 -12.39 2.13
CA HIS A 498 -5.55 -12.51 3.39
C HIS A 498 -7.07 -12.40 3.22
N GLY A 499 -7.81 -12.70 4.29
CA GLY A 499 -9.24 -12.43 4.43
C GLY A 499 -9.47 -11.11 5.17
N PHE A 500 -10.68 -10.94 5.75
CA PHE A 500 -11.07 -9.71 6.45
C PHE A 500 -11.94 -10.00 7.67
N LYS A 501 -11.85 -9.11 8.67
CA LYS A 501 -12.78 -9.02 9.80
C LYS A 501 -13.11 -7.56 10.09
N SER A 502 -14.10 -7.37 10.95
CA SER A 502 -14.45 -6.06 11.49
C SER A 502 -13.30 -5.53 12.37
N PHE A 503 -13.12 -4.22 12.40
CA PHE A 503 -12.15 -3.50 13.23
C PHE A 503 -12.88 -2.40 14.00
N LYS A 504 -13.32 -2.74 15.21
CA LYS A 504 -14.12 -1.87 16.08
C LYS A 504 -13.29 -1.15 17.13
N ARG A 505 -12.16 -1.74 17.56
CA ARG A 505 -11.43 -1.33 18.76
C ARG A 505 -9.93 -1.29 18.50
N GLY A 506 -9.31 -0.11 18.68
CA GLY A 506 -7.87 0.08 18.57
C GLY A 506 -7.17 -0.17 19.90
N VAL A 507 -6.07 -0.94 19.89
CA VAL A 507 -5.23 -1.23 21.06
C VAL A 507 -3.91 -0.46 20.95
N ASN A 508 -3.70 0.52 21.82
CA ASN A 508 -2.46 1.26 21.96
C ASN A 508 -1.52 0.56 22.95
N LEU A 509 -0.65 -0.31 22.42
CA LEU A 509 0.32 -1.02 23.23
C LEU A 509 1.42 -0.12 23.81
N ASN A 510 1.73 1.02 23.20
CA ASN A 510 2.66 1.99 23.79
C ASN A 510 2.10 2.59 25.09
N THR A 511 0.81 2.94 25.10
CA THR A 511 0.11 3.36 26.33
C THR A 511 0.06 2.23 27.36
N TRP A 512 -0.16 0.98 26.93
CA TRP A 512 -0.09 -0.17 27.83
C TRP A 512 1.32 -0.38 28.41
N PHE A 513 2.37 -0.28 27.59
CA PHE A 513 3.76 -0.40 28.02
C PHE A 513 4.12 0.68 29.02
N ARG A 514 3.63 1.92 28.81
CA ARG A 514 3.76 2.99 29.78
C ARG A 514 3.10 2.64 31.10
N ALA A 515 1.82 2.24 31.07
CA ALA A 515 1.06 1.88 32.27
C ALA A 515 1.69 0.73 33.08
N ASN A 516 2.50 -0.11 32.43
CA ASN A 516 3.17 -1.26 33.04
C ASN A 516 4.69 -1.05 33.27
N GLY A 517 5.20 0.17 33.11
CA GLY A 517 6.60 0.52 33.43
C GLY A 517 7.64 0.03 32.42
N TYR A 518 7.24 -0.28 31.19
CA TYR A 518 8.15 -0.66 30.10
C TYR A 518 8.51 0.49 29.16
N LEU A 519 7.69 1.56 29.12
CA LEU A 519 7.90 2.73 28.26
C LEU A 519 7.85 4.02 29.10
N PHE A 520 8.81 4.91 28.84
CA PHE A 520 8.96 6.16 29.58
C PHE A 520 9.00 7.35 28.61
N LEU A 521 8.46 8.48 29.05
CA LEU A 521 8.53 9.78 28.39
C LEU A 521 9.63 10.63 29.03
N LYS A 522 10.18 11.57 28.26
CA LYS A 522 11.14 12.54 28.76
C LYS A 522 10.51 13.39 29.85
N GLY A 523 11.18 13.48 31.00
CA GLY A 523 10.70 14.20 32.17
C GLY A 523 9.86 13.35 33.14
N ASP A 524 9.63 12.08 32.85
CA ASP A 524 9.04 11.15 33.81
C ASP A 524 9.92 10.98 35.06
N PRO A 525 9.32 10.86 36.25
CA PRO A 525 10.06 10.64 37.48
C PRO A 525 10.81 9.31 37.47
N ASP A 526 11.93 9.23 38.19
CA ASP A 526 12.72 8.00 38.33
C ASP A 526 12.03 6.95 39.21
N SER A 527 11.14 7.38 40.11
CA SER A 527 10.40 6.53 41.03
C SER A 527 8.99 7.06 41.29
N GLY A 528 8.06 6.16 41.59
CA GLY A 528 6.65 6.50 41.84
C GLY A 528 5.77 6.36 40.60
N PRO A 529 4.48 6.76 40.69
CA PRO A 529 3.55 6.64 39.58
C PRO A 529 3.95 7.56 38.41
N LEU A 530 3.81 7.06 37.18
CA LEU A 530 4.01 7.87 35.99
C LEU A 530 2.85 8.85 35.79
N PRO A 531 3.11 10.09 35.36
CA PRO A 531 2.05 11.02 35.00
C PRO A 531 1.14 10.46 33.90
N GLU A 532 -0.16 10.64 34.07
CA GLU A 532 -1.14 10.28 33.03
C GLU A 532 -1.00 11.22 31.82
N VAL A 533 -1.27 10.66 30.64
CA VAL A 533 -1.38 11.47 29.41
C VAL A 533 -2.79 12.07 29.39
N PRO A 534 -2.95 13.41 29.34
CA PRO A 534 -4.27 14.03 29.34
C PRO A 534 -5.14 13.56 28.18
N ALA A 535 -6.45 13.46 28.41
CA ALA A 535 -7.41 13.10 27.37
C ALA A 535 -7.28 14.00 26.14
N GLY A 536 -7.28 13.40 24.95
CA GLY A 536 -7.13 14.11 23.69
C GLY A 536 -5.69 14.49 23.33
N ARG A 537 -4.72 14.27 24.22
CA ARG A 537 -3.30 14.45 23.92
C ARG A 537 -2.60 13.14 23.59
N ARG A 538 -1.51 13.26 22.84
CA ARG A 538 -0.55 12.19 22.58
C ARG A 538 0.88 12.74 22.63
N HIS A 539 1.83 11.86 22.90
CA HIS A 539 3.25 12.13 22.80
C HIS A 539 3.85 11.43 21.58
N GLU A 540 4.66 12.17 20.83
CA GLU A 540 5.32 11.67 19.63
C GLU A 540 6.61 10.90 19.98
N VAL A 541 7.10 10.09 19.03
CA VAL A 541 8.34 9.30 19.16
C VAL A 541 9.54 10.10 19.73
N PRO A 542 9.78 11.37 19.36
CA PRO A 542 10.88 12.16 19.92
C PRO A 542 10.71 12.53 21.40
N GLU A 543 9.52 12.42 21.97
CA GLU A 543 9.23 12.72 23.38
C GLU A 543 9.44 11.49 24.29
N ILE A 544 9.67 10.30 23.71
CA ILE A 544 9.98 9.07 24.43
C ILE A 544 11.41 9.10 24.99
N ASP A 545 11.59 8.65 26.22
CA ASP A 545 12.89 8.39 26.83
C ASP A 545 13.38 7.00 26.44
N TRP A 546 14.11 6.94 25.32
CA TRP A 546 14.63 5.70 24.77
C TRP A 546 15.67 5.02 25.69
N LYS A 547 16.38 5.75 26.54
CA LYS A 547 17.39 5.14 27.42
C LYS A 547 16.77 4.33 28.56
N ARG A 548 15.49 4.57 28.88
CA ARG A 548 14.72 3.87 29.90
C ARG A 548 13.67 2.93 29.33
N THR A 549 13.20 3.18 28.11
CA THR A 549 12.15 2.40 27.45
C THR A 549 12.66 1.04 26.99
N ARG A 550 12.08 -0.04 27.54
CA ARG A 550 12.44 -1.44 27.28
C ARG A 550 11.64 -2.07 26.14
N ALA A 551 10.37 -1.67 25.96
CA ALA A 551 9.47 -2.21 24.93
C ALA A 551 8.61 -1.10 24.30
N TYR A 552 8.33 -1.24 23.00
CA TYR A 552 7.58 -0.25 22.22
C TYR A 552 6.98 -0.88 20.95
N THR A 553 6.00 -0.20 20.35
CA THR A 553 5.43 -0.55 19.04
C THR A 553 5.75 0.51 17.98
N SER A 554 5.90 0.05 16.75
CA SER A 554 5.94 0.87 15.52
C SER A 554 5.46 -0.01 14.36
N GLY A 555 4.42 0.43 13.65
CA GLY A 555 3.68 -0.42 12.70
C GLY A 555 2.50 -1.16 13.35
N LEU A 556 1.89 -2.06 12.59
CA LEU A 556 0.67 -2.81 12.91
C LEU A 556 0.94 -4.28 13.32
N ALA A 557 2.17 -4.77 13.15
CA ALA A 557 2.50 -6.19 13.32
C ALA A 557 2.59 -6.68 14.76
N GLY A 558 3.23 -5.90 15.63
CA GLY A 558 3.60 -6.34 16.97
C GLY A 558 4.57 -5.39 17.65
N TYR A 559 5.31 -5.88 18.65
CA TYR A 559 6.18 -5.05 19.48
C TYR A 559 7.66 -5.41 19.35
N TYR A 560 8.50 -4.43 19.71
CA TYR A 560 9.94 -4.51 19.73
C TYR A 560 10.45 -4.32 21.15
N LEU A 561 11.56 -4.97 21.46
CA LEU A 561 12.39 -4.67 22.61
C LEU A 561 13.50 -3.69 22.20
N ASN A 562 13.86 -2.78 23.09
CA ASN A 562 14.94 -1.83 22.86
C ASN A 562 16.29 -2.43 23.29
N ILE A 563 16.87 -3.27 22.43
CA ILE A 563 17.98 -4.15 22.77
C ILE A 563 19.32 -3.42 22.57
N ARG A 564 20.18 -3.48 23.58
CA ARG A 564 21.54 -2.91 23.55
C ARG A 564 22.34 -3.47 22.38
N GLY A 565 22.94 -2.58 21.61
CA GLY A 565 23.77 -2.92 20.44
C GLY A 565 22.98 -3.20 19.16
N ARG A 566 21.64 -3.31 19.25
CA ARG A 566 20.75 -3.41 18.09
C ARG A 566 20.11 -2.05 17.81
N GLU A 567 19.48 -1.45 18.80
CA GLU A 567 18.99 -0.07 18.80
C GLU A 567 20.06 0.90 19.33
N ARG A 568 20.12 2.14 18.80
CA ARG A 568 21.13 3.15 19.22
C ARG A 568 21.09 3.42 20.73
N ASP A 569 19.89 3.58 21.27
CA ASP A 569 19.65 3.89 22.68
C ASP A 569 19.14 2.65 23.45
N GLY A 570 19.53 1.45 23.00
CA GLY A 570 19.13 0.17 23.58
C GLY A 570 19.50 0.00 25.05
N CYS A 571 18.52 -0.33 25.89
CA CYS A 571 18.67 -0.50 27.34
C CYS A 571 18.43 -1.93 27.85
N VAL A 572 17.90 -2.83 27.02
CA VAL A 572 17.70 -4.25 27.35
C VAL A 572 18.93 -5.05 26.95
N GLU A 573 19.52 -5.81 27.87
CA GLU A 573 20.65 -6.68 27.51
C GLU A 573 20.17 -7.84 26.59
N PRO A 574 20.94 -8.21 25.54
CA PRO A 574 20.53 -9.30 24.63
C PRO A 574 20.20 -10.62 25.34
N GLY A 575 20.89 -10.94 26.44
CA GLY A 575 20.65 -12.14 27.25
C GLY A 575 19.34 -12.12 28.05
N GLU A 576 18.76 -10.94 28.28
CA GLU A 576 17.52 -10.76 29.03
C GLU A 576 16.27 -10.70 28.13
N ALA A 577 16.47 -10.53 26.82
CA ALA A 577 15.39 -10.29 25.86
C ALA A 577 14.35 -11.42 25.83
N TYR A 578 14.77 -12.68 25.93
CA TYR A 578 13.83 -13.82 25.95
C TYR A 578 12.94 -13.81 27.19
N ALA A 579 13.55 -13.66 28.38
CA ALA A 579 12.82 -13.59 29.64
C ALA A 579 11.85 -12.41 29.68
N LEU A 580 12.27 -11.24 29.17
CA LEU A 580 11.40 -10.07 29.07
C LEU A 580 10.22 -10.29 28.12
N LYS A 581 10.39 -10.99 27.00
CA LYS A 581 9.27 -11.36 26.12
C LYS A 581 8.30 -12.28 26.83
N CYS A 582 8.77 -13.30 27.56
CA CYS A 582 7.89 -14.17 28.34
C CYS A 582 7.07 -13.36 29.35
N GLU A 583 7.73 -12.49 30.13
CA GLU A 583 7.06 -11.61 31.11
C GLU A 583 5.98 -10.72 30.46
N ILE A 584 6.31 -10.05 29.35
CA ILE A 584 5.38 -9.17 28.64
C ILE A 584 4.23 -9.99 28.02
N ASN A 585 4.53 -11.14 27.40
CA ASN A 585 3.52 -11.99 26.77
C ASN A 585 2.54 -12.54 27.79
N ASP A 586 2.99 -12.94 28.98
CA ASP A 586 2.12 -13.44 30.05
C ASP A 586 1.18 -12.34 30.56
N LYS A 587 1.64 -11.09 30.60
CA LYS A 587 0.81 -9.92 30.99
C LYS A 587 -0.15 -9.44 29.88
N LEU A 588 0.19 -9.65 28.61
CA LEU A 588 -0.63 -9.23 27.46
C LEU A 588 -1.64 -10.28 26.99
N ARG A 589 -1.36 -11.56 27.19
CA ARG A 589 -2.24 -12.65 26.78
C ARG A 589 -3.59 -12.50 27.49
N GLY A 590 -4.68 -12.46 26.71
CA GLY A 590 -6.01 -12.26 27.27
C GLY A 590 -6.28 -10.83 27.76
N LEU A 591 -5.55 -9.82 27.26
CA LEU A 591 -5.77 -8.40 27.62
C LEU A 591 -7.26 -8.03 27.59
N PRO A 592 -7.90 -7.72 28.73
CA PRO A 592 -9.33 -7.50 28.78
C PRO A 592 -9.71 -6.10 28.28
N ASP A 593 -10.80 -6.02 27.53
CA ASP A 593 -11.46 -4.76 27.18
C ASP A 593 -12.59 -4.46 28.18
N PRO A 594 -12.38 -3.51 29.12
CA PRO A 594 -13.37 -3.22 30.16
C PRO A 594 -14.67 -2.63 29.60
N GLU A 595 -14.62 -1.98 28.42
CA GLU A 595 -15.81 -1.40 27.78
C GLU A 595 -16.65 -2.45 27.03
N CYS A 596 -16.09 -3.65 26.82
CA CYS A 596 -16.75 -4.76 26.11
C CYS A 596 -16.95 -5.98 27.04
N GLY A 597 -17.31 -5.74 28.30
CA GLY A 597 -17.64 -6.80 29.26
C GLY A 597 -16.47 -7.71 29.62
N GLY A 598 -15.23 -7.24 29.48
CA GLY A 598 -14.02 -8.02 29.73
C GLY A 598 -13.62 -8.95 28.58
N THR A 599 -14.14 -8.73 27.37
CA THR A 599 -13.72 -9.49 26.18
C THR A 599 -12.21 -9.34 25.96
N GLU A 600 -11.53 -10.46 25.70
CA GLU A 600 -10.09 -10.46 25.44
C GLU A 600 -9.77 -9.86 24.07
N ALA A 601 -8.90 -8.84 24.04
CA ALA A 601 -8.42 -8.16 22.84
C ALA A 601 -7.29 -8.90 22.13
N ILE A 602 -6.47 -9.68 22.87
CA ILE A 602 -5.30 -10.39 22.35
C ILE A 602 -5.47 -11.89 22.60
N THR A 603 -5.47 -12.67 21.52
CA THR A 603 -5.64 -14.13 21.56
C THR A 603 -4.33 -14.85 21.85
N GLU A 604 -3.24 -14.40 21.25
CA GLU A 604 -1.96 -15.11 21.24
C GLU A 604 -0.83 -14.14 20.92
N LEU A 605 0.39 -14.46 21.35
CA LEU A 605 1.60 -13.70 21.05
C LEU A 605 2.71 -14.68 20.65
N TRP A 606 3.44 -14.36 19.59
CA TRP A 606 4.45 -15.26 19.05
C TRP A 606 5.81 -14.60 18.98
N ALA A 607 6.78 -15.18 19.69
CA ALA A 607 8.16 -14.73 19.59
C ALA A 607 8.68 -15.02 18.17
N SER A 608 9.35 -14.02 17.61
CA SER A 608 9.86 -14.09 16.23
C SER A 608 10.79 -15.28 16.00
N GLU A 609 11.56 -15.72 16.99
CA GLU A 609 12.41 -16.90 16.91
C GLU A 609 11.66 -18.23 16.78
N ASP A 610 10.40 -18.29 17.22
CA ASP A 610 9.58 -19.51 17.18
C ASP A 610 8.90 -19.70 15.83
N ILE A 611 8.69 -18.60 15.09
CA ILE A 611 7.93 -18.60 13.82
C ILE A 611 8.81 -18.29 12.59
N TYR A 612 10.01 -17.75 12.77
CA TYR A 612 10.90 -17.35 11.68
C TYR A 612 12.30 -17.97 11.76
N ALA A 613 12.77 -18.46 10.60
CA ALA A 613 14.09 -19.07 10.44
C ALA A 613 15.01 -18.32 9.44
N GLY A 614 14.50 -17.30 8.75
CA GLY A 614 15.23 -16.57 7.72
C GLY A 614 16.23 -15.53 8.27
N PRO A 615 17.19 -15.11 7.43
CA PRO A 615 18.33 -14.30 7.84
C PRO A 615 17.96 -12.87 8.26
N TYR A 616 16.76 -12.39 7.90
CA TYR A 616 16.31 -11.03 8.20
C TYR A 616 15.41 -10.95 9.43
N ARG A 617 15.28 -12.04 10.21
CA ARG A 617 14.42 -12.09 11.41
C ARG A 617 14.60 -10.89 12.35
N ALA A 618 15.85 -10.49 12.61
CA ALA A 618 16.17 -9.38 13.52
C ALA A 618 15.67 -8.00 13.07
N ASN A 619 15.25 -7.86 11.80
CA ASN A 619 14.70 -6.61 11.26
C ASN A 619 13.19 -6.47 11.52
N GLY A 620 12.50 -7.58 11.84
CA GLY A 620 11.08 -7.57 12.17
C GLY A 620 10.80 -7.31 13.66
N PRO A 621 9.51 -7.32 14.07
CA PRO A 621 9.11 -7.30 15.47
C PRO A 621 9.71 -8.46 16.25
N ASP A 622 10.02 -8.24 17.51
CA ASP A 622 10.49 -9.31 18.39
C ASP A 622 9.37 -10.28 18.75
N VAL A 623 8.13 -9.77 18.79
CA VAL A 623 6.90 -10.54 18.99
C VAL A 623 5.81 -10.05 18.03
N ILE A 624 5.13 -10.99 17.38
CA ILE A 624 3.91 -10.74 16.60
C ILE A 624 2.71 -10.85 17.54
N VAL A 625 1.79 -9.88 17.45
CA VAL A 625 0.61 -9.83 18.31
C VAL A 625 -0.61 -10.33 17.55
N GLY A 626 -1.24 -11.40 18.06
CA GLY A 626 -2.46 -11.97 17.53
C GLY A 626 -3.69 -11.34 18.14
N TYR A 627 -4.11 -10.17 17.63
CA TYR A 627 -5.37 -9.56 18.04
C TYR A 627 -6.57 -10.46 17.71
N LYS A 628 -7.58 -10.46 18.58
CA LYS A 628 -8.88 -11.09 18.30
C LYS A 628 -9.59 -10.30 17.19
N PRO A 629 -10.46 -10.93 16.37
CA PRO A 629 -11.36 -10.17 15.50
C PRO A 629 -12.07 -9.07 16.28
N ASP A 630 -12.34 -7.94 15.60
CA ASP A 630 -12.77 -6.64 16.15
C ASP A 630 -11.63 -5.77 16.69
N TYR A 631 -10.46 -6.33 17.00
CA TYR A 631 -9.30 -5.61 17.53
C TYR A 631 -8.15 -5.50 16.52
N ARG A 632 -7.39 -4.42 16.64
CA ARG A 632 -6.15 -4.15 15.89
C ARG A 632 -5.29 -3.17 16.67
N THR A 633 -4.02 -3.01 16.30
CA THR A 633 -3.20 -1.87 16.75
C THR A 633 -3.91 -0.54 16.48
N ASP A 634 -3.89 0.33 17.49
CA ASP A 634 -4.41 1.69 17.43
C ASP A 634 -3.67 2.57 16.41
N TRP A 635 -4.32 3.65 15.94
CA TRP A 635 -3.77 4.59 14.96
C TRP A 635 -2.52 5.32 15.44
N ASP A 636 -2.48 5.74 16.71
CA ASP A 636 -1.33 6.44 17.29
C ASP A 636 -0.18 5.46 17.56
N ALA A 637 -0.50 4.29 18.11
CA ALA A 637 0.49 3.23 18.34
C ALA A 637 1.16 2.76 17.03
N ALA A 638 0.42 2.74 15.92
CA ALA A 638 0.94 2.37 14.61
C ALA A 638 2.08 3.29 14.14
N VAL A 639 2.06 4.58 14.52
CA VAL A 639 3.13 5.53 14.22
C VAL A 639 4.12 5.71 15.38
N GLY A 640 3.98 4.92 16.44
CA GLY A 640 4.86 4.93 17.61
C GLY A 640 4.49 5.95 18.69
N ALA A 641 3.34 6.61 18.58
CA ALA A 641 2.88 7.58 19.56
C ALA A 641 2.25 6.92 20.80
N VAL A 642 2.23 7.67 21.91
CA VAL A 642 1.65 7.28 23.20
C VAL A 642 0.44 8.18 23.47
N SER A 643 -0.77 7.61 23.55
CA SER A 643 -2.00 8.37 23.81
C SER A 643 -2.56 8.08 25.21
N SER A 644 -3.68 8.69 25.58
CA SER A 644 -4.28 8.59 26.92
C SER A 644 -4.96 7.25 27.23
N THR A 645 -5.34 6.45 26.22
CA THR A 645 -6.14 5.23 26.42
C THR A 645 -5.50 4.01 25.78
N VAL A 646 -5.57 2.87 26.48
CA VAL A 646 -5.05 1.58 25.96
C VAL A 646 -5.96 1.00 24.90
N ILE A 647 -7.27 1.02 25.11
CA ILE A 647 -8.24 0.54 24.13
C ILE A 647 -9.25 1.66 23.86
N SER A 648 -9.58 1.89 22.59
CA SER A 648 -10.55 2.91 22.20
C SER A 648 -11.37 2.49 21.00
N ASP A 649 -12.54 3.11 20.84
CA ASP A 649 -13.41 2.89 19.69
C ASP A 649 -12.78 3.39 18.39
N ASN A 650 -12.89 2.57 17.35
CA ASN A 650 -12.61 2.97 15.99
C ASN A 650 -13.84 3.63 15.34
N THR A 651 -13.84 4.95 15.31
CA THR A 651 -14.92 5.76 14.73
C THR A 651 -14.67 6.17 13.27
N ARG A 652 -13.55 5.75 12.69
CA ARG A 652 -13.16 6.06 11.31
C ARG A 652 -13.90 5.17 10.31
N SER A 653 -13.99 5.63 9.05
CA SER A 653 -14.63 4.86 7.98
C SER A 653 -13.85 3.58 7.67
N TRP A 654 -12.53 3.57 7.88
CA TRP A 654 -11.72 2.35 7.90
C TRP A 654 -12.19 1.42 9.02
N SER A 655 -12.96 0.39 8.68
CA SER A 655 -13.77 -0.44 9.58
C SER A 655 -13.61 -1.94 9.34
N GLY A 656 -13.06 -2.34 8.19
CA GLY A 656 -12.56 -3.70 7.98
C GLY A 656 -11.06 -3.73 8.14
N ASP A 657 -10.50 -4.81 8.64
CA ASP A 657 -9.06 -5.00 8.70
C ASP A 657 -8.67 -6.48 8.69
N HIS A 658 -7.37 -6.72 8.61
CA HIS A 658 -6.73 -8.03 8.55
C HIS A 658 -5.48 -8.11 9.44
N CYS A 659 -5.00 -6.99 10.00
CA CYS A 659 -3.83 -6.91 10.88
C CYS A 659 -4.15 -7.45 12.30
N MET A 660 -4.44 -8.74 12.39
CA MET A 660 -4.85 -9.46 13.59
C MET A 660 -4.31 -10.89 13.55
N ASP A 661 -4.77 -11.78 14.43
CA ASP A 661 -4.40 -13.21 14.39
C ASP A 661 -4.57 -13.78 12.95
N PRO A 662 -3.45 -14.16 12.29
CA PRO A 662 -3.46 -14.65 10.91
C PRO A 662 -4.38 -15.84 10.66
N ARG A 663 -4.65 -16.64 11.71
CA ARG A 663 -5.53 -17.81 11.64
C ARG A 663 -6.99 -17.41 11.41
N GLN A 664 -7.37 -16.18 11.76
CA GLN A 664 -8.74 -15.67 11.66
C GLN A 664 -9.05 -15.01 10.31
N VAL A 665 -8.01 -14.68 9.53
CA VAL A 665 -8.12 -13.98 8.25
C VAL A 665 -7.41 -14.73 7.11
N PRO A 666 -7.72 -16.02 6.89
CA PRO A 666 -7.19 -16.73 5.72
C PRO A 666 -7.72 -16.08 4.44
N GLY A 667 -6.87 -16.00 3.42
CA GLY A 667 -7.29 -15.60 2.08
C GLY A 667 -7.99 -16.74 1.34
N VAL A 668 -7.96 -16.67 0.02
CA VAL A 668 -8.55 -17.69 -0.86
C VAL A 668 -7.53 -18.17 -1.88
N VAL A 669 -7.68 -19.41 -2.32
CA VAL A 669 -7.12 -19.88 -3.58
C VAL A 669 -8.17 -20.62 -4.38
N PHE A 670 -8.35 -20.22 -5.63
CA PHE A 670 -9.08 -20.97 -6.64
C PHE A 670 -8.12 -21.40 -7.73
N SER A 671 -8.31 -22.60 -8.27
CA SER A 671 -7.59 -23.08 -9.44
C SER A 671 -8.55 -23.71 -10.43
N THR A 672 -8.33 -23.48 -11.73
CA THR A 672 -9.00 -24.24 -12.80
C THR A 672 -8.49 -25.68 -12.91
N VAL A 673 -7.39 -26.02 -12.22
CA VAL A 673 -6.85 -27.38 -12.16
C VAL A 673 -7.06 -27.92 -10.75
N LYS A 674 -7.56 -29.15 -10.64
CA LYS A 674 -7.78 -29.78 -9.35
C LYS A 674 -6.47 -30.04 -8.60
N PHE A 675 -6.50 -29.86 -7.28
CA PHE A 675 -5.38 -30.18 -6.40
C PHE A 675 -5.86 -30.72 -5.04
N ASP A 676 -5.05 -31.56 -4.41
CA ASP A 676 -5.42 -32.30 -3.20
C ASP A 676 -4.85 -31.70 -1.90
N ASN A 677 -4.01 -30.66 -1.98
CA ASN A 677 -3.49 -29.97 -0.79
C ASN A 677 -4.66 -29.43 0.07
N PRO A 678 -4.87 -29.96 1.30
CA PRO A 678 -6.00 -29.58 2.13
C PRO A 678 -5.81 -28.24 2.83
N LYS A 679 -4.57 -27.75 2.95
CA LYS A 679 -4.18 -26.54 3.67
C LYS A 679 -3.08 -25.81 2.91
N PRO A 680 -3.38 -25.23 1.72
CA PRO A 680 -2.40 -24.42 1.01
C PRO A 680 -2.11 -23.13 1.78
N TRP A 681 -0.89 -22.62 1.66
CA TRP A 681 -0.45 -21.35 2.23
C TRP A 681 0.03 -20.40 1.15
N LEU A 682 0.02 -19.10 1.43
CA LEU A 682 0.42 -18.08 0.46
C LEU A 682 1.86 -18.26 -0.05
N VAL A 683 2.74 -18.79 0.82
CA VAL A 683 4.13 -19.11 0.50
C VAL A 683 4.28 -20.18 -0.60
N ASP A 684 3.24 -20.98 -0.83
CA ASP A 684 3.18 -22.03 -1.85
C ASP A 684 2.97 -21.47 -3.26
N MET A 685 2.54 -20.21 -3.41
CA MET A 685 2.12 -19.67 -4.70
C MET A 685 3.28 -19.50 -5.69
N ALA A 686 4.43 -18.99 -5.26
CA ALA A 686 5.62 -18.89 -6.11
C ALA A 686 6.10 -20.27 -6.62
N PRO A 687 6.33 -21.27 -5.75
CA PRO A 687 6.61 -22.64 -6.17
C PRO A 687 5.56 -23.23 -7.10
N THR A 688 4.27 -22.98 -6.83
CA THR A 688 3.15 -23.44 -7.67
C THR A 688 3.23 -22.89 -9.10
N VAL A 689 3.50 -21.59 -9.26
CA VAL A 689 3.65 -20.99 -10.60
C VAL A 689 4.83 -21.59 -11.35
N LEU A 690 5.95 -21.86 -10.65
CA LEU A 690 7.12 -22.50 -11.24
C LEU A 690 6.84 -23.95 -11.67
N ASP A 691 6.21 -24.75 -10.82
CA ASP A 691 5.82 -26.14 -11.11
C ASP A 691 4.86 -26.22 -12.32
N LEU A 692 3.83 -25.37 -12.35
CA LEU A 692 2.91 -25.29 -13.50
C LEU A 692 3.65 -25.02 -14.82
N LEU A 693 4.72 -24.26 -14.80
CA LEU A 693 5.55 -23.93 -15.96
C LEU A 693 6.74 -24.88 -16.16
N GLY A 694 6.83 -25.96 -15.39
CA GLY A 694 7.84 -27.01 -15.51
C GLY A 694 9.23 -26.57 -15.07
N LEU A 695 9.31 -25.73 -14.05
CA LEU A 695 10.56 -25.30 -13.42
C LEU A 695 10.71 -25.89 -12.02
N PRO A 696 11.92 -26.29 -11.62
CA PRO A 696 12.18 -26.74 -10.26
C PRO A 696 12.03 -25.57 -9.28
N ARG A 697 11.59 -25.89 -8.07
CA ARG A 697 11.57 -24.96 -6.94
C ARG A 697 13.00 -24.59 -6.53
N PRO A 698 13.39 -23.30 -6.52
CA PRO A 698 14.67 -22.85 -5.98
C PRO A 698 14.83 -23.19 -4.48
N PRO A 699 16.04 -23.51 -3.99
CA PRO A 699 16.26 -23.93 -2.60
C PRO A 699 15.87 -22.90 -1.53
N HIS A 700 15.89 -21.61 -1.87
CA HIS A 700 15.51 -20.55 -0.93
C HIS A 700 14.00 -20.47 -0.69
N MET A 701 13.18 -21.04 -1.58
CA MET A 701 11.73 -21.05 -1.42
C MET A 701 11.32 -22.14 -0.43
N VAL A 702 10.67 -21.74 0.67
CA VAL A 702 10.26 -22.65 1.74
C VAL A 702 8.91 -23.31 1.44
N GLY A 703 8.03 -22.63 0.71
CA GLY A 703 6.74 -23.18 0.25
C GLY A 703 6.89 -24.31 -0.75
N ARG A 704 5.80 -25.02 -1.06
CA ARG A 704 5.77 -26.14 -2.02
C ARG A 704 4.68 -25.92 -3.05
N SER A 705 4.73 -26.60 -4.20
CA SER A 705 3.62 -26.49 -5.14
C SER A 705 2.36 -27.09 -4.51
N ILE A 706 1.21 -26.41 -4.63
CA ILE A 706 -0.08 -26.96 -4.17
C ILE A 706 -0.49 -28.24 -4.92
N PHE A 707 0.18 -28.54 -6.04
CA PHE A 707 -0.02 -29.75 -6.83
C PHE A 707 0.98 -30.88 -6.51
N GLU A 708 1.87 -30.68 -5.53
CA GLU A 708 2.68 -31.77 -4.99
C GLU A 708 1.80 -32.72 -4.16
N PRO A 709 2.05 -34.05 -4.22
CA PRO A 709 1.36 -35.00 -3.35
C PRO A 709 1.61 -34.66 -1.88
N VAL A 710 0.54 -34.58 -1.09
CA VAL A 710 0.66 -34.49 0.36
C VAL A 710 1.14 -35.85 0.85
N ALA A 711 2.28 -35.89 1.53
CA ALA A 711 2.72 -37.13 2.18
C ALA A 711 1.59 -37.60 3.11
N ALA A 712 1.21 -38.87 3.02
CA ALA A 712 0.24 -39.45 3.94
C ALA A 712 0.73 -39.17 5.37
N PRO A 713 -0.15 -38.73 6.30
CA PRO A 713 0.26 -38.59 7.69
C PRO A 713 0.82 -39.94 8.13
N ALA A 714 2.02 -39.93 8.71
CA ALA A 714 2.61 -41.12 9.30
C ALA A 714 1.55 -41.68 10.27
N THR A 715 1.06 -42.88 9.99
CA THR A 715 0.22 -43.62 10.92
C THR A 715 1.08 -43.82 12.16
N ALA A 716 0.77 -43.08 13.22
CA ALA A 716 1.28 -43.39 14.53
C ALA A 716 0.71 -44.77 14.87
N GLU A 717 1.53 -45.80 14.72
CA GLU A 717 1.30 -47.08 15.37
C GLU A 717 1.29 -46.78 16.86
N VAL A 718 0.09 -46.73 17.43
CA VAL A 718 -0.11 -46.84 18.86
C VAL A 718 0.10 -48.31 19.17
N GLU A 719 1.30 -48.67 19.63
CA GLU A 719 1.48 -49.94 20.33
C GLU A 719 0.60 -49.92 21.59
N VAL A 720 -0.20 -50.98 21.73
CA VAL A 720 -1.21 -51.22 22.77
C VAL A 720 -0.57 -51.53 24.11
#